data_AF-A0A1F5N2W1-F1
#
_entry.id   AF-A0A1F5N2W1-F1
#
_cell.length_a   1.000
_cell.length_b   1.000
_cell.length_c   1.000
_cell.angle_alpha   90.00
_cell.angle_beta   90.00
_cell.angle_gamma   90.00
#
_symmetry.space_group_name_H-M   'P 1'
#
loop_
_entity.id
_entity.type
_entity.pdbx_description
1 polymer ?
#
loop_
_entity_poly.entity_id
_entity_poly.type
_entity_poly.pdbx_seq_one_letter_code
_entity_poly.pdbx_strand_id
1 'polypeptide(L)'
;MFDFIVNNLDLIKFYMPIGAIGLFRWGLWSIKKLVGLGYHPTKEVKHNSSLSVITAVYNERPDIFKKALNSWEGDEIIAVIDHQDKSSIKVFKEFSDNTYTQTKLIITFVPGKRPSLAMGIKAAKGEIVALVDSDTIWKQDILGRAISPFTDPKVGGVATRQEVYEPSTIQGQLFNIQLSNRYFNEFPFLAKTGNVLTCLSGRTAFYRREAVIPVLDDMVNEKFLGVPCISGDDKALTRLVQEKGWKTKFMQNVVVATPQAPTLLTFFKQQLRWLRNSWRSDLLTLASPWVWRREKILALYMIDRFLQPFIMFLGPIYFAISIYLGHWTVSIILIIWWLLSRSIKILPHLEQHTSDLLIIPVYVITTYITALIKIYALLTLNEQGWITRWDSTRLQKTALIFIFMFMFQTSGISSVKAQEKPDITFDSATNTIEVKGEGTTVNLTAISNVINDKNVLERTGVYEWILKVNLKIFEDVTLELYGFQGGDVNWLKMRSDPAGYAAIESSNGNISIKNVKITSWDGQKNSFDTDFLDGSGRAYISAKNRSSKFVNRMDIVSSEIAYLGFFDETAYGISWKVISEPGKGDTGTLGKGITGKVENSKFHHNYYGMYLWGAGGLVIRNNEIYENYRYGFDAHTQTINTIMEDNFSHDNGWHGIIFADRCTGNTIRRNRSINNKGHGIMLHKRSDNNTIEDNTVSGNDDGIPLFESSSNIIKNNRISGNNVGVRVYGRTLPSANNIFENNTISDSKKYGIYLYDAASENTFRNNQIQNSGDREVYEPNVSNDAVENTNKPNKWIIASTLFGAVFLLAVISRIRAYLNAR
;
A
#
# COMPACT_ATOMS: atom_id res chain seq x y z
N MET A 1 25.20 -22.45 -48.17
CA MET A 1 25.22 -22.50 -46.69
C MET A 1 26.64 -22.38 -46.16
N PHE A 2 27.59 -23.18 -46.66
CA PHE A 2 29.01 -23.08 -46.32
C PHE A 2 29.59 -21.67 -46.57
N ASP A 3 29.39 -21.13 -47.78
CA ASP A 3 29.89 -19.77 -48.12
C ASP A 3 29.26 -18.66 -47.28
N PHE A 4 27.98 -18.80 -46.91
CA PHE A 4 27.30 -17.86 -46.01
C PHE A 4 27.92 -17.86 -44.61
N ILE A 5 28.27 -19.05 -44.09
CA ILE A 5 28.88 -19.20 -42.77
C ILE A 5 30.30 -18.63 -42.76
N VAL A 6 31.09 -18.93 -43.80
CA VAL A 6 32.46 -18.42 -43.95
C VAL A 6 32.47 -16.89 -44.06
N ASN A 7 31.57 -16.32 -44.87
CA ASN A 7 31.48 -14.86 -45.08
C ASN A 7 30.89 -14.08 -43.90
N ASN A 8 30.30 -14.76 -42.90
CA ASN A 8 29.67 -14.12 -41.73
C ASN A 8 30.24 -14.64 -40.40
N LEU A 9 31.45 -15.20 -40.40
CA LEU A 9 31.99 -15.92 -39.25
C LEU A 9 32.10 -15.05 -37.98
N ASP A 10 32.53 -13.79 -38.12
CA ASP A 10 32.66 -12.87 -36.98
C ASP A 10 31.31 -12.41 -36.43
N LEU A 11 30.33 -12.19 -37.33
CA LEU A 11 28.95 -11.94 -36.96
C LEU A 11 28.36 -13.13 -36.18
N ILE A 12 28.58 -14.35 -36.67
CA ILE A 12 28.11 -15.59 -36.02
C ILE A 12 28.76 -15.74 -34.64
N LYS A 13 30.09 -15.54 -34.52
CA LYS A 13 30.79 -15.58 -33.22
C LYS A 13 30.22 -14.58 -32.23
N PHE A 14 29.91 -13.36 -32.68
CA PHE A 14 29.34 -12.31 -31.83
C PHE A 14 27.96 -12.67 -31.27
N TYR A 15 27.08 -13.25 -32.10
CA TYR A 15 25.72 -13.65 -31.67
C TYR A 15 25.63 -15.08 -31.12
N MET A 16 26.71 -15.87 -31.15
CA MET A 16 26.74 -17.25 -30.64
C MET A 16 26.30 -17.38 -29.18
N PRO A 17 26.68 -16.48 -28.24
CA PRO A 17 26.26 -16.60 -26.84
C PRO A 17 24.74 -16.53 -26.66
N ILE A 18 24.04 -15.61 -27.35
CA ILE A 18 22.57 -15.52 -27.25
C ILE A 18 21.89 -16.73 -27.88
N GLY A 19 22.47 -17.30 -28.96
CA GLY A 19 22.03 -18.56 -29.56
C GLY A 19 22.15 -19.73 -28.60
N ALA A 20 23.30 -19.90 -27.94
CA ALA A 20 23.56 -20.95 -26.96
C ALA A 20 22.61 -20.86 -25.75
N ILE A 21 22.40 -19.65 -25.23
CA ILE A 21 21.40 -19.40 -24.17
C ILE A 21 20.00 -19.75 -24.68
N GLY A 22 19.65 -19.34 -25.90
CA GLY A 22 18.37 -19.68 -26.53
C GLY A 22 18.12 -21.20 -26.59
N LEU A 23 19.11 -21.96 -27.06
CA LEU A 23 19.08 -23.43 -27.12
C LEU A 23 18.91 -24.04 -25.72
N PHE A 24 19.67 -23.57 -24.72
CA PHE A 24 19.52 -24.04 -23.35
C PHE A 24 18.12 -23.78 -22.77
N ARG A 25 17.58 -22.57 -22.96
CA ARG A 25 16.22 -22.21 -22.49
C ARG A 25 15.14 -23.05 -23.17
N TRP A 26 15.31 -23.35 -24.46
CA TRP A 26 14.39 -24.21 -25.21
C TRP A 26 14.53 -25.69 -24.84
N GLY A 27 15.74 -26.17 -24.60
CA GLY A 27 15.97 -27.52 -24.09
C GLY A 27 15.27 -27.72 -22.75
N LEU A 28 15.46 -26.80 -21.80
CA LEU A 28 14.80 -26.89 -20.50
C LEU A 28 13.26 -26.82 -20.61
N TRP A 29 12.72 -25.94 -21.46
CA TRP A 29 11.28 -25.88 -21.70
C TRP A 29 10.74 -27.19 -22.32
N SER A 30 11.46 -27.76 -23.29
CA SER A 30 11.08 -29.00 -23.97
C SER A 30 11.10 -30.18 -23.00
N ILE A 31 12.11 -30.29 -22.14
CA ILE A 31 12.15 -31.30 -21.07
C ILE A 31 10.93 -31.18 -20.17
N LYS A 32 10.62 -29.97 -19.67
CA LYS A 32 9.45 -29.74 -18.82
C LYS A 32 8.16 -30.14 -19.53
N LYS A 33 8.02 -29.77 -20.82
CA LYS A 33 6.84 -30.10 -21.62
C LYS A 33 6.70 -31.61 -21.81
N LEU A 34 7.75 -32.30 -22.24
CA LEU A 34 7.75 -33.74 -22.49
C LEU A 34 7.43 -34.53 -21.21
N VAL A 35 8.04 -34.17 -20.09
CA VAL A 35 7.73 -34.80 -18.79
C VAL A 35 6.28 -34.52 -18.38
N GLY A 36 5.81 -33.29 -18.57
CA GLY A 36 4.43 -32.89 -18.28
C GLY A 36 3.37 -33.60 -19.12
N LEU A 37 3.69 -34.08 -20.33
CA LEU A 37 2.77 -34.90 -21.13
C LEU A 37 2.43 -36.24 -20.46
N GLY A 38 3.29 -36.75 -19.57
CA GLY A 38 3.05 -37.96 -18.81
C GLY A 38 2.22 -37.78 -17.54
N TYR A 39 1.69 -36.58 -17.29
CA TYR A 39 0.76 -36.29 -16.20
C TYR A 39 -0.66 -36.70 -16.57
N HIS A 40 -1.34 -37.36 -15.63
CA HIS A 40 -2.77 -37.64 -15.70
C HIS A 40 -3.42 -37.26 -14.36
N PRO A 41 -4.60 -36.60 -14.38
CA PRO A 41 -5.32 -36.30 -13.15
C PRO A 41 -5.77 -37.59 -12.46
N THR A 42 -5.95 -37.52 -11.14
CA THR A 42 -6.52 -38.63 -10.38
C THR A 42 -7.91 -38.96 -10.93
N LYS A 43 -8.19 -40.26 -11.12
CA LYS A 43 -9.52 -40.70 -11.54
C LYS A 43 -10.55 -40.38 -10.46
N GLU A 44 -11.76 -40.09 -10.88
CA GLU A 44 -12.86 -39.84 -9.95
C GLU A 44 -13.20 -41.13 -9.18
N VAL A 45 -13.30 -41.02 -7.86
CA VAL A 45 -13.69 -42.10 -6.96
C VAL A 45 -14.74 -41.57 -6.01
N LYS A 46 -15.81 -42.36 -5.77
CA LYS A 46 -16.80 -42.02 -4.73
C LYS A 46 -16.10 -41.99 -3.37
N HIS A 47 -16.13 -40.82 -2.75
CA HIS A 47 -15.48 -40.57 -1.47
C HIS A 47 -16.45 -39.85 -0.55
N ASN A 48 -16.66 -40.37 0.65
CA ASN A 48 -17.64 -39.85 1.62
C ASN A 48 -17.01 -38.88 2.65
N SER A 49 -15.93 -38.18 2.29
CA SER A 49 -15.36 -37.17 3.18
C SER A 49 -16.22 -35.92 3.19
N SER A 50 -16.50 -35.42 4.38
CA SER A 50 -17.21 -34.17 4.56
C SER A 50 -16.35 -32.97 4.13
N LEU A 51 -17.00 -31.99 3.49
CA LEU A 51 -16.39 -30.79 2.95
C LEU A 51 -16.97 -29.52 3.60
N SER A 52 -16.07 -28.70 4.14
CA SER A 52 -16.36 -27.32 4.51
C SER A 52 -15.80 -26.36 3.47
N VAL A 53 -16.67 -25.56 2.84
CA VAL A 53 -16.25 -24.44 1.99
C VAL A 53 -16.04 -23.21 2.85
N ILE A 54 -14.89 -22.57 2.74
CA ILE A 54 -14.50 -21.44 3.57
C ILE A 54 -14.10 -20.28 2.67
N THR A 55 -14.73 -19.13 2.89
CA THR A 55 -14.40 -17.90 2.18
C THR A 55 -14.14 -16.75 3.15
N ALA A 56 -13.15 -15.93 2.83
CA ALA A 56 -12.85 -14.68 3.53
C ALA A 56 -13.29 -13.52 2.62
N VAL A 57 -14.16 -12.65 3.12
CA VAL A 57 -14.86 -11.64 2.30
C VAL A 57 -14.62 -10.25 2.84
N TYR A 58 -14.28 -9.31 1.95
CA TYR A 58 -14.14 -7.89 2.27
C TYR A 58 -14.38 -7.03 1.03
N ASN A 59 -15.34 -6.11 1.14
CA ASN A 59 -15.74 -5.14 0.13
C ASN A 59 -15.92 -5.77 -1.25
N GLU A 60 -16.56 -6.95 -1.29
CA GLU A 60 -16.81 -7.67 -2.52
C GLU A 60 -18.02 -7.09 -3.24
N ARG A 61 -18.00 -7.12 -4.56
CA ARG A 61 -19.16 -6.74 -5.35
C ARG A 61 -20.32 -7.70 -5.05
N PRO A 62 -21.48 -7.20 -4.56
CA PRO A 62 -22.58 -8.07 -4.13
C PRO A 62 -23.07 -9.06 -5.18
N ASP A 63 -23.10 -8.66 -6.44
CA ASP A 63 -23.53 -9.47 -7.57
C ASP A 63 -22.54 -10.61 -7.88
N ILE A 64 -21.24 -10.33 -7.82
CA ILE A 64 -20.18 -11.32 -8.02
C ILE A 64 -20.17 -12.30 -6.85
N PHE A 65 -20.25 -11.81 -5.61
CA PHE A 65 -20.24 -12.67 -4.43
C PHE A 65 -21.45 -13.61 -4.40
N LYS A 66 -22.64 -13.10 -4.73
CA LYS A 66 -23.86 -13.93 -4.85
C LYS A 66 -23.71 -15.00 -5.92
N LYS A 67 -23.16 -14.66 -7.09
CA LYS A 67 -22.92 -15.62 -8.18
C LYS A 67 -21.90 -16.69 -7.77
N ALA A 68 -20.85 -16.31 -7.04
CA ALA A 68 -19.86 -17.25 -6.51
C ALA A 68 -20.49 -18.20 -5.48
N LEU A 69 -21.19 -17.66 -4.46
CA LEU A 69 -21.88 -18.45 -3.43
C LEU A 69 -22.80 -19.52 -4.02
N ASN A 70 -23.61 -19.15 -5.01
CA ASN A 70 -24.56 -20.06 -5.66
C ASN A 70 -23.89 -21.16 -6.49
N SER A 71 -22.58 -21.06 -6.75
CA SER A 71 -21.83 -22.09 -7.49
C SER A 71 -21.15 -23.12 -6.58
N TRP A 72 -21.04 -22.84 -5.29
CA TRP A 72 -20.28 -23.68 -4.37
C TRP A 72 -21.14 -24.81 -3.81
N GLU A 73 -20.53 -25.99 -3.69
CA GLU A 73 -21.18 -27.19 -3.18
C GLU A 73 -20.33 -27.77 -2.04
N GLY A 74 -20.96 -28.10 -0.92
CA GLY A 74 -20.32 -28.70 0.25
C GLY A 74 -21.32 -28.98 1.37
N ASP A 75 -20.88 -29.69 2.41
CA ASP A 75 -21.72 -29.99 3.58
C ASP A 75 -21.98 -28.74 4.41
N GLU A 76 -20.97 -27.86 4.50
CA GLU A 76 -21.12 -26.54 5.11
C GLU A 76 -20.38 -25.44 4.35
N ILE A 77 -20.93 -24.22 4.36
CA ILE A 77 -20.32 -23.01 3.81
C ILE A 77 -20.11 -21.99 4.93
N ILE A 78 -18.85 -21.64 5.19
CA ILE A 78 -18.42 -20.71 6.22
C ILE A 78 -17.92 -19.43 5.56
N ALA A 79 -18.63 -18.32 5.77
CA ALA A 79 -18.15 -17.01 5.35
C ALA A 79 -17.61 -16.24 6.56
N VAL A 80 -16.33 -15.87 6.49
CA VAL A 80 -15.68 -14.98 7.44
C VAL A 80 -15.63 -13.59 6.83
N ILE A 81 -16.52 -12.71 7.27
CA ILE A 81 -16.75 -11.39 6.66
C ILE A 81 -16.34 -10.29 7.65
N ASP A 82 -15.60 -9.28 7.17
CA ASP A 82 -15.24 -8.12 8.00
C ASP A 82 -16.50 -7.35 8.43
N HIS A 83 -16.54 -6.94 9.70
CA HIS A 83 -17.65 -6.20 10.30
C HIS A 83 -18.09 -4.94 9.54
N GLN A 84 -17.20 -4.31 8.76
CA GLN A 84 -17.52 -3.11 7.97
C GLN A 84 -18.25 -3.45 6.67
N ASP A 85 -18.11 -4.66 6.14
CA ASP A 85 -18.74 -5.07 4.89
C ASP A 85 -20.19 -5.50 5.10
N LYS A 86 -21.03 -4.52 5.44
CA LYS A 86 -22.48 -4.68 5.61
C LYS A 86 -23.13 -5.26 4.35
N SER A 87 -22.56 -4.99 3.17
CA SER A 87 -23.10 -5.43 1.88
C SER A 87 -22.94 -6.94 1.71
N SER A 88 -21.75 -7.49 1.91
CA SER A 88 -21.50 -8.93 1.83
C SER A 88 -22.16 -9.70 2.98
N ILE A 89 -22.25 -9.09 4.18
CA ILE A 89 -23.02 -9.67 5.31
C ILE A 89 -24.48 -9.86 4.90
N LYS A 90 -25.09 -8.86 4.25
CA LYS A 90 -26.47 -8.95 3.77
C LYS A 90 -26.61 -10.05 2.72
N VAL A 91 -25.73 -10.09 1.73
CA VAL A 91 -25.74 -11.12 0.66
C VAL A 91 -25.63 -12.53 1.25
N PHE A 92 -24.74 -12.74 2.22
CA PHE A 92 -24.56 -14.06 2.82
C PHE A 92 -25.75 -14.48 3.70
N LYS A 93 -26.38 -13.55 4.42
CA LYS A 93 -27.62 -13.82 5.17
C LYS A 93 -28.75 -14.23 4.22
N GLU A 94 -28.96 -13.47 3.14
CA GLU A 94 -29.95 -13.83 2.12
C GLU A 94 -29.65 -15.20 1.49
N PHE A 95 -28.39 -15.52 1.22
CA PHE A 95 -28.01 -16.86 0.74
C PHE A 95 -28.33 -17.94 1.77
N SER A 96 -27.98 -17.70 3.03
CA SER A 96 -28.23 -18.61 4.16
C SER A 96 -29.70 -18.93 4.35
N ASP A 97 -30.60 -17.97 4.13
CA ASP A 97 -32.04 -18.16 4.29
C ASP A 97 -32.65 -18.96 3.11
N ASN A 98 -31.95 -19.04 1.98
CA ASN A 98 -32.46 -19.62 0.73
C ASN A 98 -31.72 -20.90 0.28
N THR A 99 -30.85 -21.47 1.12
CA THR A 99 -30.07 -22.67 0.80
C THR A 99 -30.37 -23.82 1.76
N TYR A 100 -30.27 -25.05 1.28
CA TYR A 100 -30.36 -26.26 2.10
C TYR A 100 -29.01 -26.66 2.71
N THR A 101 -27.91 -26.06 2.24
CA THR A 101 -26.55 -26.31 2.78
C THR A 101 -26.38 -25.65 4.14
N GLN A 102 -25.68 -26.31 5.07
CA GLN A 102 -25.38 -25.70 6.37
C GLN A 102 -24.50 -24.45 6.17
N THR A 103 -24.93 -23.30 6.69
CA THR A 103 -24.16 -22.06 6.59
C THR A 103 -23.67 -21.60 7.95
N LYS A 104 -22.52 -20.91 7.96
CA LYS A 104 -22.00 -20.24 9.15
C LYS A 104 -21.41 -18.89 8.78
N LEU A 105 -22.04 -17.84 9.27
CA LEU A 105 -21.51 -16.48 9.18
C LEU A 105 -20.63 -16.20 10.39
N ILE A 106 -19.38 -15.81 10.16
CA ILE A 106 -18.48 -15.32 11.19
C ILE A 106 -18.13 -13.87 10.86
N ILE A 107 -18.54 -12.95 11.73
CA ILE A 107 -18.18 -11.53 11.59
C ILE A 107 -16.84 -11.32 12.28
N THR A 108 -15.82 -10.96 11.53
CA THR A 108 -14.47 -10.71 12.06
C THR A 108 -14.20 -9.22 12.23
N PHE A 109 -13.53 -8.87 13.33
CA PHE A 109 -12.94 -7.56 13.55
C PHE A 109 -11.41 -7.58 13.34
N VAL A 110 -10.82 -8.76 13.08
CA VAL A 110 -9.37 -8.92 12.85
C VAL A 110 -9.13 -8.58 11.38
N PRO A 111 -8.35 -7.54 11.06
CA PRO A 111 -8.03 -7.25 9.67
C PRO A 111 -7.06 -8.31 9.11
N GLY A 112 -7.40 -8.85 7.95
CA GLY A 112 -6.51 -9.63 7.09
C GLY A 112 -7.14 -10.94 6.62
N LYS A 113 -6.78 -11.35 5.41
CA LYS A 113 -7.25 -12.62 4.83
C LYS A 113 -6.69 -13.84 5.59
N ARG A 114 -5.42 -13.83 5.99
CA ARG A 114 -4.78 -14.94 6.73
C ARG A 114 -5.49 -15.24 8.07
N PRO A 115 -5.73 -14.26 8.98
CA PRO A 115 -6.54 -14.48 10.17
C PRO A 115 -7.96 -14.95 9.87
N SER A 116 -8.60 -14.38 8.84
CA SER A 116 -9.98 -14.74 8.45
C SER A 116 -10.07 -16.21 8.01
N LEU A 117 -9.14 -16.66 7.15
CA LEU A 117 -9.06 -18.05 6.74
C LEU A 117 -8.76 -18.97 7.92
N ALA A 118 -7.84 -18.60 8.82
CA ALA A 118 -7.54 -19.39 10.01
C ALA A 118 -8.77 -19.55 10.92
N MET A 119 -9.56 -18.49 11.10
CA MET A 119 -10.82 -18.52 11.86
C MET A 119 -11.85 -19.46 11.21
N GLY A 120 -11.99 -19.37 9.88
CA GLY A 120 -12.87 -20.27 9.12
C GLY A 120 -12.44 -21.74 9.23
N ILE A 121 -11.13 -22.03 9.10
CA ILE A 121 -10.60 -23.40 9.18
C ILE A 121 -10.77 -23.99 10.59
N LYS A 122 -10.53 -23.18 11.63
CA LYS A 122 -10.76 -23.59 13.02
C LYS A 122 -12.25 -23.86 13.30
N ALA A 123 -13.14 -23.10 12.66
CA ALA A 123 -14.59 -23.24 12.78
C ALA A 123 -15.18 -24.40 11.96
N ALA A 124 -14.46 -24.89 10.96
CA ALA A 124 -14.87 -25.96 10.07
C ALA A 124 -14.92 -27.33 10.76
N LYS A 125 -15.90 -28.14 10.36
CA LYS A 125 -16.15 -29.50 10.83
C LYS A 125 -15.78 -30.57 9.81
N GLY A 126 -15.70 -30.20 8.53
CA GLY A 126 -15.37 -31.09 7.42
C GLY A 126 -13.98 -31.70 7.55
N GLU A 127 -13.83 -32.95 7.13
CA GLU A 127 -12.52 -33.61 7.01
C GLU A 127 -11.63 -32.89 5.99
N ILE A 128 -12.27 -32.41 4.91
CA ILE A 128 -11.67 -31.59 3.87
C ILE A 128 -12.20 -30.16 4.00
N VAL A 129 -11.33 -29.19 3.77
CA VAL A 129 -11.69 -27.77 3.69
C VAL A 129 -11.34 -27.22 2.31
N ALA A 130 -12.30 -26.58 1.64
CA ALA A 130 -12.07 -25.80 0.43
C ALA A 130 -11.89 -24.34 0.80
N LEU A 131 -10.72 -23.77 0.51
CA LEU A 131 -10.48 -22.33 0.66
C LEU A 131 -10.77 -21.66 -0.67
N VAL A 132 -11.74 -20.73 -0.68
CA VAL A 132 -12.29 -20.14 -1.90
C VAL A 132 -12.31 -18.61 -1.80
N ASP A 133 -11.78 -17.93 -2.81
CA ASP A 133 -11.89 -16.46 -2.93
C ASP A 133 -13.35 -16.08 -3.18
N SER A 134 -13.81 -14.97 -2.59
CA SER A 134 -15.20 -14.49 -2.65
C SER A 134 -15.72 -14.19 -4.06
N ASP A 135 -14.84 -14.10 -5.05
CA ASP A 135 -15.16 -13.86 -6.46
C ASP A 135 -14.92 -15.06 -7.38
N THR A 136 -14.66 -16.26 -6.81
CA THR A 136 -14.40 -17.47 -7.61
C THR A 136 -15.66 -18.29 -7.82
N ILE A 137 -15.95 -18.59 -9.09
CA ILE A 137 -17.10 -19.38 -9.52
C ILE A 137 -16.64 -20.81 -9.82
N TRP A 138 -17.29 -21.80 -9.23
CA TRP A 138 -17.07 -23.21 -9.56
C TRP A 138 -17.82 -23.57 -10.85
N LYS A 139 -17.15 -24.28 -11.77
CA LYS A 139 -17.87 -24.93 -12.88
C LYS A 139 -18.62 -26.15 -12.35
N GLN A 140 -19.59 -26.66 -13.12
CA GLN A 140 -20.42 -27.80 -12.72
C GLN A 140 -19.57 -29.05 -12.41
N ASP A 141 -20.07 -29.85 -11.46
CA ASP A 141 -19.58 -31.19 -11.11
C ASP A 141 -18.10 -31.25 -10.71
N ILE A 142 -17.61 -30.26 -9.95
CA ILE A 142 -16.21 -30.30 -9.52
C ILE A 142 -15.96 -31.08 -8.23
N LEU A 143 -16.98 -31.24 -7.37
CA LEU A 143 -16.81 -31.75 -6.01
C LEU A 143 -16.20 -33.16 -5.98
N GLY A 144 -16.85 -34.14 -6.63
CA GLY A 144 -16.40 -35.53 -6.65
C GLY A 144 -14.96 -35.68 -7.17
N ARG A 145 -14.64 -34.97 -8.25
CA ARG A 145 -13.31 -34.94 -8.85
C ARG A 145 -12.27 -34.26 -7.94
N ALA A 146 -12.63 -33.19 -7.25
CA ALA A 146 -11.73 -32.42 -6.39
C ALA A 146 -11.33 -33.17 -5.13
N ILE A 147 -12.25 -33.95 -4.54
CA ILE A 147 -12.00 -34.71 -3.31
C ILE A 147 -11.32 -36.06 -3.55
N SER A 148 -11.43 -36.61 -4.76
CA SER A 148 -10.87 -37.93 -5.12
C SER A 148 -9.39 -38.13 -4.73
N PRO A 149 -8.48 -37.13 -4.85
CA PRO A 149 -7.10 -37.31 -4.42
C PRO A 149 -6.88 -37.56 -2.93
N PHE A 150 -7.84 -37.23 -2.05
CA PHE A 150 -7.74 -37.46 -0.61
C PHE A 150 -7.95 -38.92 -0.20
N THR A 151 -8.28 -39.80 -1.16
CA THR A 151 -8.18 -41.25 -0.95
C THR A 151 -6.77 -41.71 -0.60
N ASP A 152 -5.72 -40.99 -1.03
CA ASP A 152 -4.37 -41.15 -0.51
C ASP A 152 -4.25 -40.39 0.83
N PRO A 153 -4.03 -41.09 1.97
CA PRO A 153 -3.91 -40.44 3.28
C PRO A 153 -2.67 -39.54 3.38
N LYS A 154 -1.73 -39.59 2.43
CA LYS A 154 -0.57 -38.69 2.37
C LYS A 154 -0.84 -37.38 1.62
N VAL A 155 -2.01 -37.24 0.99
CA VAL A 155 -2.39 -36.00 0.30
C VAL A 155 -2.97 -35.02 1.30
N GLY A 156 -2.29 -33.88 1.45
CA GLY A 156 -2.71 -32.78 2.33
C GLY A 156 -3.37 -31.63 1.58
N GLY A 157 -3.19 -31.52 0.26
CA GLY A 157 -3.85 -30.48 -0.53
C GLY A 157 -3.99 -30.77 -2.03
N VAL A 158 -4.97 -30.15 -2.65
CA VAL A 158 -5.32 -30.31 -4.07
C VAL A 158 -5.52 -28.94 -4.72
N ALA A 159 -4.78 -28.69 -5.79
CA ALA A 159 -4.93 -27.52 -6.65
C ALA A 159 -5.96 -27.77 -7.77
N THR A 160 -6.72 -26.73 -8.06
CA THR A 160 -7.66 -26.67 -9.19
C THR A 160 -7.02 -26.00 -10.41
N ARG A 161 -7.62 -26.19 -11.58
CA ARG A 161 -7.32 -25.41 -12.78
C ARG A 161 -8.15 -24.13 -12.79
N GLN A 162 -7.52 -23.02 -13.14
CA GLN A 162 -8.21 -21.73 -13.19
C GLN A 162 -8.31 -21.21 -14.63
N GLU A 163 -9.41 -20.53 -14.89
CA GLU A 163 -9.69 -19.82 -16.12
C GLU A 163 -10.23 -18.41 -15.81
N VAL A 164 -10.08 -17.51 -16.77
CA VAL A 164 -10.71 -16.18 -16.68
C VAL A 164 -12.15 -16.28 -17.16
N TYR A 165 -13.08 -15.74 -16.37
CA TYR A 165 -14.48 -15.60 -16.79
C TYR A 165 -14.58 -14.56 -17.91
N GLU A 166 -15.05 -14.97 -19.10
CA GLU A 166 -15.29 -14.12 -20.28
C GLU A 166 -14.11 -13.15 -20.61
N PRO A 167 -12.96 -13.65 -21.08
CA PRO A 167 -11.77 -12.82 -21.36
C PRO A 167 -11.92 -12.01 -22.65
N SER A 168 -12.82 -11.03 -22.66
CA SER A 168 -13.15 -10.18 -23.82
C SER A 168 -12.21 -8.99 -24.02
N THR A 169 -11.37 -8.71 -23.04
CA THR A 169 -10.43 -7.57 -23.04
C THR A 169 -9.00 -8.03 -23.23
N ILE A 170 -8.11 -7.13 -23.68
CA ILE A 170 -6.68 -7.42 -23.83
C ILE A 170 -6.09 -7.97 -22.52
N GLN A 171 -6.38 -7.34 -21.38
CA GLN A 171 -5.91 -7.82 -20.08
C GLN A 171 -6.54 -9.16 -19.68
N GLY A 172 -7.79 -9.42 -20.04
CA GLY A 172 -8.46 -10.70 -19.82
C GLY A 172 -7.80 -11.83 -20.61
N GLN A 173 -7.54 -11.60 -21.91
CA GLN A 173 -6.83 -12.53 -22.78
C GLN A 173 -5.40 -12.78 -22.30
N LEU A 174 -4.65 -11.73 -21.96
CA LEU A 174 -3.29 -11.85 -21.40
C LEU A 174 -3.29 -12.66 -20.10
N PHE A 175 -4.27 -12.43 -19.22
CA PHE A 175 -4.40 -13.17 -17.98
C PHE A 175 -4.75 -14.64 -18.24
N ASN A 176 -5.64 -14.92 -19.20
CA ASN A 176 -5.99 -16.28 -19.59
C ASN A 176 -4.80 -17.04 -20.17
N ILE A 177 -3.99 -16.40 -21.03
CA ILE A 177 -2.73 -16.96 -21.55
C ILE A 177 -1.77 -17.34 -20.41
N GLN A 178 -1.66 -16.50 -19.37
CA GLN A 178 -0.80 -16.79 -18.22
C GLN A 178 -1.29 -17.97 -17.39
N LEU A 179 -2.61 -18.06 -17.14
CA LEU A 179 -3.19 -19.21 -16.45
C LEU A 179 -3.02 -20.49 -17.28
N SER A 180 -3.26 -20.43 -18.60
CA SER A 180 -3.04 -21.56 -19.51
C SER A 180 -1.58 -22.06 -19.45
N ASN A 181 -0.61 -21.15 -19.53
CA ASN A 181 0.81 -21.51 -19.37
C ASN A 181 1.09 -22.21 -18.03
N ARG A 182 0.48 -21.75 -16.94
CA ARG A 182 0.65 -22.37 -15.61
C ARG A 182 0.06 -23.77 -15.57
N TYR A 183 -1.17 -23.96 -16.05
CA TYR A 183 -1.91 -25.21 -15.86
C TYR A 183 -1.70 -26.26 -16.95
N PHE A 184 -1.22 -25.89 -18.13
CA PHE A 184 -0.89 -26.83 -19.22
C PHE A 184 0.61 -27.11 -19.38
N ASN A 185 1.47 -26.32 -18.73
CA ASN A 185 2.93 -26.51 -18.80
C ASN A 185 3.57 -26.68 -17.41
N GLU A 186 3.43 -25.72 -16.49
CA GLU A 186 4.10 -25.77 -15.17
C GLU A 186 3.57 -26.88 -14.26
N PHE A 187 2.25 -26.92 -14.06
CA PHE A 187 1.63 -27.81 -13.08
C PHE A 187 1.69 -29.29 -13.47
N PRO A 188 1.43 -29.69 -14.74
CA PRO A 188 1.60 -31.07 -15.18
C PRO A 188 3.04 -31.57 -14.94
N PHE A 189 4.04 -30.74 -15.24
CA PHE A 189 5.45 -31.07 -14.97
C PHE A 189 5.69 -31.33 -13.48
N LEU A 190 5.34 -30.38 -12.61
CA LEU A 190 5.60 -30.49 -11.17
C LEU A 190 4.81 -31.63 -10.51
N ALA A 191 3.53 -31.77 -10.88
CA ALA A 191 2.67 -32.84 -10.39
C ALA A 191 3.19 -34.22 -10.80
N LYS A 192 3.76 -34.36 -12.00
CA LYS A 192 4.39 -35.60 -12.45
C LYS A 192 5.69 -35.90 -11.69
N THR A 193 6.49 -34.89 -11.39
CA THR A 193 7.85 -35.08 -10.86
C THR A 193 7.96 -35.24 -9.34
N GLY A 194 7.04 -34.68 -8.55
CA GLY A 194 7.23 -34.65 -7.09
C GLY A 194 5.97 -34.69 -6.23
N ASN A 195 4.75 -34.72 -6.80
CA ASN A 195 3.51 -34.48 -6.02
C ASN A 195 3.64 -33.22 -5.12
N VAL A 196 4.32 -32.20 -5.63
CA VAL A 196 4.51 -30.90 -4.99
C VAL A 196 4.27 -29.82 -6.02
N LEU A 197 3.76 -28.68 -5.58
CA LEU A 197 3.38 -27.56 -6.42
C LEU A 197 3.95 -26.27 -5.85
N THR A 198 4.13 -25.28 -6.73
CA THR A 198 4.63 -23.96 -6.34
C THR A 198 3.62 -23.16 -5.53
N CYS A 199 2.32 -23.41 -5.70
CA CYS A 199 1.23 -22.71 -5.01
C CYS A 199 -0.11 -23.37 -5.36
N LEU A 200 -0.83 -23.88 -4.35
CA LEU A 200 -2.26 -24.20 -4.45
C LEU A 200 -2.99 -22.88 -4.28
N SER A 201 -3.54 -22.35 -5.36
CA SER A 201 -3.95 -20.94 -5.38
C SER A 201 -5.28 -20.71 -4.68
N GLY A 202 -5.37 -19.57 -3.97
CA GLY A 202 -6.49 -19.21 -3.11
C GLY A 202 -7.84 -18.99 -3.80
N ARG A 203 -7.90 -18.93 -5.15
CA ARG A 203 -9.19 -18.89 -5.87
C ARG A 203 -10.04 -20.09 -5.46
N THR A 204 -9.45 -21.30 -5.51
CA THR A 204 -9.99 -22.50 -4.90
C THR A 204 -8.86 -23.51 -4.72
N ALA A 205 -8.64 -23.92 -3.47
CA ALA A 205 -7.76 -25.02 -3.11
C ALA A 205 -8.41 -25.87 -2.03
N PHE A 206 -8.30 -27.20 -2.16
CA PHE A 206 -8.81 -28.13 -1.17
C PHE A 206 -7.66 -28.59 -0.29
N TYR A 207 -7.91 -28.72 1.00
CA TYR A 207 -6.94 -29.19 1.96
C TYR A 207 -7.56 -30.19 2.91
N ARG A 208 -6.75 -31.16 3.34
CA ARG A 208 -7.12 -31.99 4.47
C ARG A 208 -7.03 -31.14 5.74
N ARG A 209 -8.08 -31.12 6.55
CA ARG A 209 -8.13 -30.27 7.76
C ARG A 209 -7.00 -30.58 8.73
N GLU A 210 -6.65 -31.86 8.92
CA GLU A 210 -5.53 -32.28 9.77
C GLU A 210 -4.16 -31.81 9.25
N ALA A 211 -4.02 -31.55 7.96
CA ALA A 211 -2.78 -31.06 7.37
C ALA A 211 -2.59 -29.56 7.59
N VAL A 212 -3.69 -28.78 7.65
CA VAL A 212 -3.64 -27.32 7.74
C VAL A 212 -3.74 -26.77 9.15
N ILE A 213 -4.50 -27.40 10.05
CA ILE A 213 -4.66 -26.93 11.44
C ILE A 213 -3.31 -26.69 12.14
N PRO A 214 -2.32 -27.60 12.08
CA PRO A 214 -1.06 -27.44 12.80
C PRO A 214 -0.17 -26.30 12.29
N VAL A 215 -0.45 -25.76 11.09
CA VAL A 215 0.37 -24.72 10.45
C VAL A 215 -0.33 -23.37 10.36
N LEU A 216 -1.54 -23.23 10.91
CA LEU A 216 -2.30 -21.98 10.85
C LEU A 216 -1.59 -20.83 11.59
N ASP A 217 -1.03 -21.11 12.77
CA ASP A 217 -0.37 -20.08 13.56
C ASP A 217 0.94 -19.65 12.90
N ASP A 218 1.68 -20.58 12.28
CA ASP A 218 2.86 -20.26 11.43
C ASP A 218 2.47 -19.43 10.21
N MET A 219 1.32 -19.75 9.57
CA MET A 219 0.81 -19.00 8.42
C MET A 219 0.41 -17.58 8.82
N VAL A 220 -0.30 -17.40 9.94
CA VAL A 220 -0.80 -16.09 10.39
C VAL A 220 0.35 -15.19 10.85
N ASN A 221 1.36 -15.75 11.52
CA ASN A 221 2.46 -14.99 12.12
C ASN A 221 3.74 -14.98 11.26
N GLU A 222 3.71 -15.50 10.03
CA GLU A 222 4.86 -15.54 9.12
C GLU A 222 5.47 -14.13 8.95
N LYS A 223 6.78 -14.02 9.19
CA LYS A 223 7.56 -12.80 8.91
C LYS A 223 8.57 -13.09 7.81
N PHE A 224 8.77 -12.12 6.92
CA PHE A 224 9.85 -12.13 5.95
C PHE A 224 10.77 -10.94 6.23
N LEU A 225 12.05 -11.21 6.50
CA LEU A 225 13.02 -10.19 6.92
C LEU A 225 12.50 -9.30 8.07
N GLY A 226 11.90 -9.93 9.09
CA GLY A 226 11.34 -9.24 10.26
C GLY A 226 9.98 -8.59 10.06
N VAL A 227 9.49 -8.47 8.82
CA VAL A 227 8.21 -7.83 8.49
C VAL A 227 7.07 -8.87 8.41
N PRO A 228 5.94 -8.68 9.10
CA PRO A 228 4.77 -9.56 8.99
C PRO A 228 4.27 -9.69 7.54
N CYS A 229 4.01 -10.92 7.10
CA CYS A 229 3.47 -11.21 5.77
C CYS A 229 1.94 -11.09 5.75
N ILE A 230 1.43 -10.01 5.14
CA ILE A 230 -0.01 -9.68 5.13
C ILE A 230 -0.80 -10.32 3.97
N SER A 231 -0.10 -10.90 2.99
CA SER A 231 -0.70 -11.47 1.78
C SER A 231 0.06 -12.72 1.32
N GLY A 232 -0.53 -13.50 0.41
CA GLY A 232 0.05 -14.76 -0.06
C GLY A 232 -0.22 -15.92 0.88
N ASP A 233 -1.40 -15.92 1.51
CA ASP A 233 -1.99 -17.01 2.30
C ASP A 233 -1.85 -18.36 1.59
N ASP A 234 -2.24 -18.40 0.32
CA ASP A 234 -2.26 -19.61 -0.51
C ASP A 234 -0.88 -20.26 -0.66
N LYS A 235 0.14 -19.45 -0.94
CA LYS A 235 1.50 -19.93 -1.12
C LYS A 235 2.19 -20.25 0.22
N ALA A 236 1.90 -19.48 1.28
CA ALA A 236 2.37 -19.80 2.63
C ALA A 236 1.83 -21.14 3.10
N LEU A 237 0.52 -21.36 2.98
CA LEU A 237 -0.11 -22.62 3.37
C LEU A 237 0.40 -23.80 2.54
N THR A 238 0.55 -23.61 1.23
CA THR A 238 1.17 -24.60 0.33
C THR A 238 2.57 -24.99 0.79
N ARG A 239 3.43 -24.03 1.12
CA ARG A 239 4.80 -24.28 1.59
C ARG A 239 4.79 -25.03 2.92
N LEU A 240 4.02 -24.56 3.90
CA LEU A 240 3.98 -25.12 5.25
C LEU A 240 3.44 -26.55 5.27
N VAL A 241 2.39 -26.85 4.49
CA VAL A 241 1.84 -28.20 4.34
C VAL A 241 2.88 -29.15 3.72
N GLN A 242 3.55 -28.73 2.64
CA GLN A 242 4.59 -29.53 1.99
C GLN A 242 5.84 -29.71 2.87
N GLU A 243 6.18 -28.70 3.68
CA GLU A 243 7.28 -28.75 4.66
C GLU A 243 7.01 -29.81 5.74
N LYS A 244 5.76 -29.96 6.19
CA LYS A 244 5.33 -31.05 7.09
C LYS A 244 5.30 -32.43 6.42
N GLY A 245 5.59 -32.54 5.12
CA GLY A 245 5.72 -33.81 4.40
C GLY A 245 4.45 -34.28 3.70
N TRP A 246 3.40 -33.46 3.68
CA TRP A 246 2.19 -33.75 2.93
C TRP A 246 2.42 -33.60 1.42
N LYS A 247 1.83 -34.51 0.65
CA LYS A 247 1.78 -34.40 -0.81
C LYS A 247 0.71 -33.42 -1.24
N THR A 248 0.94 -32.77 -2.38
CA THR A 248 -0.07 -32.00 -3.08
C THR A 248 -0.35 -32.56 -4.46
N LYS A 249 -1.60 -32.44 -4.91
CA LYS A 249 -2.05 -32.93 -6.21
C LYS A 249 -2.62 -31.80 -7.04
N PHE A 250 -2.51 -31.92 -8.36
CA PHE A 250 -3.18 -31.02 -9.30
C PHE A 250 -4.30 -31.80 -9.97
N MET A 251 -5.49 -31.18 -10.08
CA MET A 251 -6.63 -31.72 -10.82
C MET A 251 -6.95 -30.81 -12.01
N GLN A 252 -6.43 -31.17 -13.18
CA GLN A 252 -6.60 -30.37 -14.41
C GLN A 252 -8.06 -30.31 -14.90
N ASN A 253 -8.85 -31.33 -14.60
CA ASN A 253 -10.27 -31.43 -14.96
C ASN A 253 -11.21 -30.73 -13.95
N VAL A 254 -10.69 -30.22 -12.83
CA VAL A 254 -11.45 -29.41 -11.86
C VAL A 254 -11.21 -27.95 -12.18
N VAL A 255 -12.23 -27.25 -12.66
CA VAL A 255 -12.10 -25.91 -13.24
C VAL A 255 -12.87 -24.89 -12.43
N VAL A 256 -12.20 -23.81 -12.05
CA VAL A 256 -12.81 -22.65 -11.41
C VAL A 256 -12.54 -21.39 -12.24
N ALA A 257 -13.50 -20.47 -12.24
CA ALA A 257 -13.44 -19.23 -13.00
C ALA A 257 -13.28 -18.03 -12.06
N THR A 258 -12.45 -17.07 -12.46
CA THR A 258 -12.22 -15.82 -11.72
C THR A 258 -12.45 -14.62 -12.65
N PRO A 259 -12.95 -13.49 -12.14
CA PRO A 259 -13.14 -12.29 -12.97
C PRO A 259 -11.82 -11.74 -13.51
N GLN A 260 -11.88 -11.11 -14.69
CA GLN A 260 -10.75 -10.36 -15.23
C GLN A 260 -10.52 -9.04 -14.48
N ALA A 261 -9.30 -8.52 -14.54
CA ALA A 261 -9.01 -7.19 -14.02
C ALA A 261 -9.75 -6.09 -14.84
N PRO A 262 -10.26 -5.03 -14.20
CA PRO A 262 -11.03 -4.00 -14.88
C PRO A 262 -10.19 -3.18 -15.86
N THR A 263 -8.90 -3.00 -15.58
CA THR A 263 -7.98 -2.26 -16.44
C THR A 263 -6.62 -2.97 -16.54
N LEU A 264 -5.85 -2.63 -17.58
CA LEU A 264 -4.49 -3.13 -17.76
C LEU A 264 -3.55 -2.71 -16.60
N LEU A 265 -3.75 -1.51 -16.04
CA LEU A 265 -3.00 -1.05 -14.87
C LEU A 265 -3.32 -1.92 -13.64
N THR A 266 -4.60 -2.20 -13.39
CA THR A 266 -5.02 -3.07 -12.28
C THR A 266 -4.44 -4.48 -12.43
N PHE A 267 -4.42 -5.01 -13.67
CA PHE A 267 -3.79 -6.29 -13.98
C PHE A 267 -2.30 -6.32 -13.61
N PHE A 268 -1.50 -5.33 -14.04
CA PHE A 268 -0.09 -5.29 -13.70
C PHE A 268 0.16 -5.08 -12.19
N LYS A 269 -0.67 -4.31 -11.50
CA LYS A 269 -0.58 -4.19 -10.05
C LYS A 269 -0.91 -5.50 -9.33
N GLN A 270 -1.89 -6.28 -9.81
CA GLN A 270 -2.16 -7.62 -9.29
C GLN A 270 -0.95 -8.56 -9.50
N GLN A 271 -0.33 -8.51 -10.68
CA GLN A 271 0.88 -9.29 -10.97
C GLN A 271 2.03 -8.94 -10.04
N LEU A 272 2.32 -7.65 -9.85
CA LEU A 272 3.35 -7.18 -8.93
C LEU A 272 3.15 -7.75 -7.51
N ARG A 273 1.92 -7.70 -6.99
CA ARG A 273 1.57 -8.26 -5.68
C ARG A 273 1.84 -9.77 -5.62
N TRP A 274 1.38 -10.52 -6.63
CA TRP A 274 1.60 -11.97 -6.69
C TRP A 274 3.07 -12.34 -6.81
N LEU A 275 3.86 -11.55 -7.54
CA LEU A 275 5.29 -11.74 -7.70
C LEU A 275 6.06 -11.50 -6.41
N ARG A 276 5.75 -10.43 -5.64
CA ARG A 276 6.35 -10.20 -4.31
C ARG A 276 6.10 -11.37 -3.36
N ASN A 277 4.85 -11.85 -3.30
CA ASN A 277 4.50 -13.03 -2.50
C ASN A 277 5.22 -14.29 -3.01
N SER A 278 5.34 -14.42 -4.32
CA SER A 278 6.01 -15.56 -4.93
C SER A 278 7.49 -15.60 -4.56
N TRP A 279 8.19 -14.48 -4.65
CA TRP A 279 9.59 -14.37 -4.29
C TRP A 279 9.83 -14.68 -2.81
N ARG A 280 9.06 -14.07 -1.89
CA ARG A 280 9.20 -14.32 -0.45
C ARG A 280 9.08 -15.80 -0.12
N SER A 281 8.03 -16.44 -0.60
CA SER A 281 7.79 -17.86 -0.32
C SER A 281 8.79 -18.80 -1.02
N ASP A 282 9.24 -18.48 -2.24
CA ASP A 282 10.28 -19.27 -2.92
C ASP A 282 11.61 -19.19 -2.16
N LEU A 283 12.01 -17.99 -1.73
CA LEU A 283 13.25 -17.78 -0.98
C LEU A 283 13.22 -18.53 0.36
N LEU A 284 12.10 -18.47 1.09
CA LEU A 284 11.91 -19.27 2.30
C LEU A 284 11.95 -20.78 2.02
N THR A 285 11.36 -21.23 0.90
CA THR A 285 11.39 -22.64 0.51
C THR A 285 12.81 -23.09 0.17
N LEU A 286 13.55 -22.33 -0.63
CA LEU A 286 14.92 -22.62 -1.03
C LEU A 286 15.90 -22.55 0.15
N ALA A 287 15.61 -21.74 1.17
CA ALA A 287 16.38 -21.70 2.41
C ALA A 287 16.10 -22.90 3.32
N SER A 288 14.99 -23.62 3.13
CA SER A 288 14.60 -24.72 4.01
C SER A 288 15.21 -26.07 3.55
N PRO A 289 15.77 -26.89 4.47
CA PRO A 289 16.40 -28.15 4.10
C PRO A 289 15.46 -29.18 3.45
N TRP A 290 14.15 -29.12 3.69
CA TRP A 290 13.23 -30.15 3.22
C TRP A 290 13.15 -30.23 1.70
N VAL A 291 13.24 -29.09 1.00
CA VAL A 291 13.11 -29.05 -0.46
C VAL A 291 14.32 -29.71 -1.12
N TRP A 292 15.52 -29.55 -0.56
CA TRP A 292 16.74 -30.15 -1.08
C TRP A 292 16.86 -31.65 -0.76
N ARG A 293 16.25 -32.09 0.34
CA ARG A 293 16.25 -33.49 0.75
C ARG A 293 15.19 -34.32 0.02
N ARG A 294 13.98 -33.78 -0.13
CA ARG A 294 12.82 -34.52 -0.66
C ARG A 294 12.44 -34.11 -2.09
N GLU A 295 12.52 -32.82 -2.42
CA GLU A 295 11.87 -32.24 -3.60
C GLU A 295 12.82 -31.41 -4.49
N LYS A 296 13.96 -31.99 -4.87
CA LYS A 296 15.03 -31.29 -5.60
C LYS A 296 14.55 -30.65 -6.91
N ILE A 297 13.60 -31.27 -7.60
CA ILE A 297 13.04 -30.76 -8.85
C ILE A 297 12.27 -29.45 -8.62
N LEU A 298 11.56 -29.32 -7.49
CA LEU A 298 10.89 -28.09 -7.10
C LEU A 298 11.93 -26.97 -6.83
N ALA A 299 13.01 -27.29 -6.12
CA ALA A 299 14.09 -26.32 -5.87
C ALA A 299 14.73 -25.83 -7.17
N LEU A 300 15.10 -26.75 -8.08
CA LEU A 300 15.66 -26.41 -9.39
C LEU A 300 14.67 -25.60 -10.24
N TYR A 301 13.37 -25.91 -10.15
CA TYR A 301 12.33 -25.14 -10.82
C TYR A 301 12.25 -23.70 -10.29
N MET A 302 12.30 -23.51 -8.96
CA MET A 302 12.29 -22.19 -8.33
C MET A 302 13.53 -21.37 -8.70
N ILE A 303 14.71 -22.00 -8.79
CA ILE A 303 15.95 -21.36 -9.23
C ILE A 303 15.85 -20.94 -10.70
N ASP A 304 15.38 -21.82 -11.59
CA ASP A 304 15.16 -21.47 -12.99
C ASP A 304 14.18 -20.28 -13.13
N ARG A 305 13.12 -20.28 -12.32
CA ARG A 305 12.15 -19.18 -12.29
C ARG A 305 12.78 -17.88 -11.79
N PHE A 306 13.72 -17.96 -10.84
CA PHE A 306 14.49 -16.82 -10.33
C PHE A 306 15.41 -16.22 -11.39
N LEU A 307 16.13 -17.06 -12.14
CA LEU A 307 17.07 -16.59 -13.18
C LEU A 307 16.38 -16.08 -14.45
N GLN A 308 15.17 -16.55 -14.73
CA GLN A 308 14.42 -16.24 -15.95
C GLN A 308 14.31 -14.73 -16.29
N PRO A 309 13.88 -13.82 -15.38
CA PRO A 309 13.73 -12.40 -15.72
C PRO A 309 15.04 -11.76 -16.19
N PHE A 310 16.19 -12.11 -15.59
CA PHE A 310 17.50 -11.56 -15.96
C PHE A 310 17.96 -12.04 -17.33
N ILE A 311 17.85 -13.35 -17.58
CA ILE A 311 18.24 -13.95 -18.86
C ILE A 311 17.38 -13.39 -20.01
N MET A 312 16.12 -13.06 -19.73
CA MET A 312 15.19 -12.61 -20.77
C MET A 312 15.56 -11.24 -21.37
N PHE A 313 16.30 -10.39 -20.64
CA PHE A 313 16.75 -9.09 -21.16
C PHE A 313 17.91 -9.17 -22.15
N LEU A 314 18.64 -10.29 -22.19
CA LEU A 314 19.68 -10.48 -23.19
C LEU A 314 19.11 -10.37 -24.61
N GLY A 315 17.90 -10.87 -24.86
CA GLY A 315 17.25 -10.74 -26.17
C GLY A 315 17.15 -9.28 -26.64
N PRO A 316 16.42 -8.40 -25.93
CA PRO A 316 16.33 -6.98 -26.26
C PRO A 316 17.68 -6.25 -26.35
N ILE A 317 18.66 -6.61 -25.51
CA ILE A 317 20.01 -6.03 -25.57
C ILE A 317 20.68 -6.37 -26.91
N TYR A 318 20.72 -7.65 -27.29
CA TYR A 318 21.30 -8.08 -28.57
C TYR A 318 20.52 -7.53 -29.77
N PHE A 319 19.21 -7.37 -29.64
CA PHE A 319 18.37 -6.72 -30.65
C PHE A 319 18.73 -5.24 -30.82
N ALA A 320 18.86 -4.48 -29.72
CA ALA A 320 19.28 -3.08 -29.76
C ALA A 320 20.69 -2.92 -30.37
N ILE A 321 21.63 -3.80 -29.99
CA ILE A 321 22.98 -3.85 -30.59
C ILE A 321 22.88 -4.13 -32.09
N SER A 322 22.04 -5.08 -32.52
CA SER A 322 21.86 -5.38 -33.95
C SER A 322 21.34 -4.19 -34.76
N ILE A 323 20.43 -3.41 -34.20
CA ILE A 323 19.94 -2.18 -34.84
C ILE A 323 21.05 -1.12 -34.89
N TYR A 324 21.74 -0.90 -33.78
CA TYR A 324 22.82 0.09 -33.67
C TYR A 324 23.96 -0.18 -34.66
N LEU A 325 24.33 -1.44 -34.85
CA LEU A 325 25.36 -1.87 -35.80
C LEU A 325 24.84 -2.04 -37.24
N GLY A 326 23.55 -1.81 -37.51
CA GLY A 326 22.96 -1.98 -38.84
C GLY A 326 22.81 -3.43 -39.32
N HIS A 327 22.85 -4.40 -38.40
CA HIS A 327 22.68 -5.83 -38.68
C HIS A 327 21.20 -6.22 -38.86
N TRP A 328 20.51 -5.60 -39.83
CA TRP A 328 19.06 -5.72 -40.03
C TRP A 328 18.55 -7.15 -40.19
N THR A 329 19.30 -8.02 -40.87
CA THR A 329 18.96 -9.44 -41.01
C THR A 329 18.86 -10.13 -39.64
N VAL A 330 19.80 -9.83 -38.72
CA VAL A 330 19.77 -10.37 -37.35
C VAL A 330 18.58 -9.80 -36.59
N SER A 331 18.29 -8.51 -36.73
CA SER A 331 17.13 -7.87 -36.09
C SER A 331 15.81 -8.54 -36.52
N ILE A 332 15.63 -8.81 -37.81
CA ILE A 332 14.45 -9.49 -38.36
C ILE A 332 14.36 -10.92 -37.84
N ILE A 333 15.47 -11.67 -37.84
CA ILE A 333 15.53 -13.03 -37.29
C ILE A 333 15.11 -13.04 -35.81
N LEU A 334 15.59 -12.09 -35.00
CA LEU A 334 15.24 -11.99 -33.59
C LEU A 334 13.75 -11.70 -33.38
N ILE A 335 13.14 -10.82 -34.18
CA ILE A 335 11.69 -10.52 -34.12
C ILE A 335 10.87 -11.76 -34.49
N ILE A 336 11.20 -12.40 -35.62
CA ILE A 336 10.52 -13.62 -36.07
C ILE A 336 10.66 -14.71 -35.02
N TRP A 337 11.86 -14.89 -34.47
CA TRP A 337 12.11 -15.84 -33.41
C TRP A 337 11.29 -15.55 -32.16
N TRP A 338 11.16 -14.30 -31.72
CA TRP A 338 10.30 -13.97 -30.57
C TRP A 338 8.84 -14.29 -30.83
N LEU A 339 8.31 -13.90 -31.99
CA LEU A 339 6.92 -14.19 -32.35
C LEU A 339 6.67 -15.70 -32.41
N LEU A 340 7.47 -16.45 -33.16
CA LEU A 340 7.35 -17.91 -33.26
C LEU A 340 7.52 -18.60 -31.90
N SER A 341 8.57 -18.22 -31.16
CA SER A 341 8.89 -18.85 -29.88
C SER A 341 7.81 -18.65 -28.83
N ARG A 342 7.22 -17.46 -28.77
CA ARG A 342 6.11 -17.16 -27.86
C ARG A 342 4.81 -17.84 -28.29
N SER A 343 4.56 -17.92 -29.59
CA SER A 343 3.39 -18.63 -30.15
C SER A 343 3.40 -20.11 -29.77
N ILE A 344 4.53 -20.79 -29.96
CA ILE A 344 4.67 -22.23 -29.62
C ILE A 344 4.39 -22.48 -28.14
N LYS A 345 4.89 -21.61 -27.25
CA LYS A 345 4.71 -21.79 -25.80
C LYS A 345 3.26 -21.66 -25.34
N ILE A 346 2.45 -20.90 -26.09
CA ILE A 346 1.03 -20.68 -25.79
C ILE A 346 0.08 -21.52 -26.66
N LEU A 347 0.58 -22.50 -27.42
CA LEU A 347 -0.27 -23.37 -28.24
C LEU A 347 -1.48 -23.96 -27.50
N PRO A 348 -1.35 -24.48 -26.26
CA PRO A 348 -2.53 -24.99 -25.52
C PRO A 348 -3.62 -23.94 -25.28
N HIS A 349 -3.25 -22.65 -25.22
CA HIS A 349 -4.21 -21.55 -25.16
C HIS A 349 -4.87 -21.32 -26.52
N LEU A 350 -4.07 -21.25 -27.59
CA LEU A 350 -4.55 -20.99 -28.95
C LEU A 350 -5.45 -22.11 -29.48
N GLU A 351 -5.22 -23.36 -29.06
CA GLU A 351 -6.10 -24.50 -29.35
C GLU A 351 -7.53 -24.30 -28.80
N GLN A 352 -7.65 -23.58 -27.67
CA GLN A 352 -8.94 -23.28 -27.04
C GLN A 352 -9.51 -21.93 -27.47
N HIS A 353 -8.65 -20.99 -27.91
CA HIS A 353 -8.99 -19.61 -28.24
C HIS A 353 -8.26 -19.17 -29.51
N THR A 354 -8.66 -19.70 -30.67
CA THR A 354 -7.99 -19.43 -31.95
C THR A 354 -8.04 -17.94 -32.36
N SER A 355 -9.07 -17.22 -31.93
CA SER A 355 -9.20 -15.76 -32.13
C SER A 355 -8.09 -14.94 -31.46
N ASP A 356 -7.41 -15.50 -30.45
CA ASP A 356 -6.37 -14.80 -29.71
C ASP A 356 -5.02 -14.76 -30.47
N LEU A 357 -4.95 -15.28 -31.70
CA LEU A 357 -3.75 -15.18 -32.54
C LEU A 357 -3.27 -13.72 -32.71
N LEU A 358 -4.21 -12.78 -32.80
CA LEU A 358 -3.91 -11.35 -32.95
C LEU A 358 -3.25 -10.73 -31.71
N ILE A 359 -3.35 -11.36 -30.53
CA ILE A 359 -2.75 -10.83 -29.31
C ILE A 359 -1.26 -11.16 -29.18
N ILE A 360 -0.71 -12.04 -30.02
CA ILE A 360 0.67 -12.54 -29.90
C ILE A 360 1.71 -11.41 -29.81
N PRO A 361 1.68 -10.36 -30.66
CA PRO A 361 2.63 -9.25 -30.54
C PRO A 361 2.53 -8.53 -29.19
N VAL A 362 1.31 -8.28 -28.71
CA VAL A 362 1.05 -7.65 -27.40
C VAL A 362 1.52 -8.55 -26.26
N TYR A 363 1.28 -9.86 -26.36
CA TYR A 363 1.77 -10.85 -25.41
C TYR A 363 3.30 -10.85 -25.34
N VAL A 364 4.00 -10.83 -26.48
CA VAL A 364 5.48 -10.78 -26.53
C VAL A 364 5.99 -9.56 -25.76
N ILE A 365 5.46 -8.36 -26.05
CA ILE A 365 5.81 -7.13 -25.33
C ILE A 365 5.53 -7.29 -23.83
N THR A 366 4.36 -7.83 -23.48
CA THR A 366 3.94 -8.03 -22.10
C THR A 366 4.85 -9.01 -21.35
N THR A 367 5.48 -9.98 -22.03
CA THR A 367 6.48 -10.85 -21.37
C THR A 367 7.67 -10.03 -20.87
N TYR A 368 8.20 -9.10 -21.67
CA TYR A 368 9.31 -8.22 -21.25
C TYR A 368 8.91 -7.26 -20.13
N ILE A 369 7.72 -6.66 -20.22
CA ILE A 369 7.15 -5.86 -19.12
C ILE A 369 7.05 -6.70 -17.84
N THR A 370 6.58 -7.95 -17.95
CA THR A 370 6.48 -8.85 -16.78
C THR A 370 7.86 -9.19 -16.20
N ALA A 371 8.93 -9.30 -17.01
CA ALA A 371 10.28 -9.45 -16.45
C ALA A 371 10.76 -8.19 -15.73
N LEU A 372 10.45 -6.99 -16.21
CA LEU A 372 10.74 -5.75 -15.49
C LEU A 372 10.00 -5.74 -14.15
N ILE A 373 8.71 -6.07 -14.15
CA ILE A 373 7.90 -6.18 -12.93
C ILE A 373 8.47 -7.25 -11.99
N LYS A 374 8.98 -8.38 -12.49
CA LYS A 374 9.65 -9.42 -11.67
C LYS A 374 10.88 -8.89 -10.96
N ILE A 375 11.75 -8.14 -11.66
CA ILE A 375 12.94 -7.52 -11.06
C ILE A 375 12.53 -6.43 -10.07
N TYR A 376 11.59 -5.56 -10.44
CA TYR A 376 11.06 -4.54 -9.54
C TYR A 376 10.42 -5.16 -8.29
N ALA A 377 9.65 -6.23 -8.42
CA ALA A 377 9.06 -6.99 -7.30
C ALA A 377 10.14 -7.57 -6.37
N LEU A 378 11.29 -7.98 -6.91
CA LEU A 378 12.43 -8.47 -6.14
C LEU A 378 13.12 -7.33 -5.36
N LEU A 379 13.18 -6.13 -5.92
CA LEU A 379 13.73 -4.95 -5.23
C LEU A 379 12.75 -4.37 -4.19
N THR A 380 11.46 -4.75 -4.26
CA THR A 380 10.39 -4.22 -3.42
C THR A 380 9.68 -5.31 -2.62
N LEU A 381 10.39 -6.38 -2.21
CA LEU A 381 9.80 -7.55 -1.52
C LEU A 381 9.01 -7.20 -0.26
N ASN A 382 9.51 -6.21 0.49
CA ASN A 382 8.94 -5.74 1.75
C ASN A 382 7.82 -4.72 1.54
N GLU A 383 7.61 -4.22 0.32
CA GLU A 383 6.43 -3.41 0.03
C GLU A 383 5.20 -4.31 -0.05
N GLN A 384 4.45 -4.33 1.04
CA GLN A 384 3.22 -5.09 1.13
C GLN A 384 2.02 -4.15 1.03
N GLY A 385 1.13 -4.44 0.08
CA GLY A 385 -0.11 -3.70 -0.13
C GLY A 385 -1.12 -4.57 -0.86
N TRP A 386 -2.34 -4.65 -0.31
CA TRP A 386 -3.50 -5.19 -0.99
C TRP A 386 -4.04 -4.11 -1.94
N ILE A 387 -3.78 -4.21 -3.23
CA ILE A 387 -4.18 -3.15 -4.19
C ILE A 387 -5.62 -3.30 -4.71
N THR A 388 -6.37 -4.35 -4.38
CA THR A 388 -7.68 -4.54 -5.06
C THR A 388 -8.94 -4.43 -4.22
N ARG A 389 -8.98 -4.74 -2.92
CA ARG A 389 -10.24 -4.62 -2.16
C ARG A 389 -10.11 -4.32 -0.67
N TRP A 390 -9.00 -4.66 -0.01
CA TRP A 390 -8.76 -4.35 1.40
C TRP A 390 -8.11 -2.98 1.56
N ASP A 391 -8.58 -2.18 2.53
CA ASP A 391 -7.97 -0.89 2.83
C ASP A 391 -6.50 -1.07 3.24
N SER A 392 -5.59 -0.64 2.35
CA SER A 392 -4.14 -0.81 2.48
C SER A 392 -3.52 -0.05 3.66
N THR A 393 -4.33 0.73 4.36
CA THR A 393 -3.98 1.53 5.53
C THR A 393 -4.00 0.73 6.84
N ARG A 394 -4.67 -0.44 6.87
CA ARG A 394 -4.74 -1.37 8.01
C ARG A 394 -3.55 -2.32 8.12
N LEU A 395 -2.66 -2.30 7.14
CA LEU A 395 -1.49 -3.20 7.07
C LEU A 395 -0.22 -2.35 7.19
N GLN A 396 0.63 -2.69 8.17
CA GLN A 396 1.87 -1.98 8.45
C GLN A 396 2.75 -1.93 7.19
N LYS A 397 2.90 -0.75 6.59
CA LYS A 397 3.92 -0.49 5.57
C LYS A 397 5.25 -0.21 6.29
N THR A 398 6.13 -1.19 6.36
CA THR A 398 7.56 -0.96 6.59
C THR A 398 8.17 -0.50 5.27
N ALA A 399 8.39 0.80 5.16
CA ALA A 399 9.31 1.32 4.17
C ALA A 399 10.73 0.99 4.63
N LEU A 400 11.48 0.21 3.83
CA LEU A 400 12.93 0.16 3.94
C LEU A 400 13.51 0.49 2.57
N ILE A 401 14.28 1.56 2.52
CA ILE A 401 15.09 2.00 1.40
C ILE A 401 16.54 1.56 1.68
N PHE A 402 17.16 0.89 0.69
CA PHE A 402 18.55 0.41 0.55
C PHE A 402 19.04 -0.63 1.60
N ILE A 403 19.79 -1.68 1.24
CA ILE A 403 21.19 -1.67 0.77
C ILE A 403 21.53 -2.95 -0.03
N PHE A 404 22.28 -2.77 -1.11
CA PHE A 404 23.02 -3.79 -1.85
C PHE A 404 24.46 -3.77 -1.35
N MET A 405 24.79 -4.40 -0.20
CA MET A 405 26.17 -4.61 0.30
C MET A 405 26.24 -5.35 1.65
N PHE A 406 25.62 -6.53 1.79
CA PHE A 406 25.89 -7.39 2.96
C PHE A 406 25.94 -8.87 2.56
N MET A 407 26.96 -9.22 1.79
CA MET A 407 27.62 -10.52 1.90
C MET A 407 29.11 -10.20 2.11
N PHE A 408 29.69 -10.79 3.15
CA PHE A 408 31.00 -10.51 3.76
C PHE A 408 30.98 -9.58 4.99
N GLN A 409 30.39 -10.07 6.08
CA GLN A 409 30.97 -9.91 7.41
C GLN A 409 30.43 -11.02 8.33
N THR A 410 31.24 -12.06 8.51
CA THR A 410 31.12 -13.00 9.62
C THR A 410 31.80 -12.38 10.83
N SER A 411 31.04 -12.15 11.92
CA SER A 411 31.42 -12.26 13.34
C SER A 411 30.62 -11.26 14.19
N GLY A 412 30.05 -11.76 15.29
CA GLY A 412 29.36 -10.94 16.29
C GLY A 412 27.92 -11.34 16.55
N ILE A 413 27.68 -12.57 17.02
CA ILE A 413 26.45 -12.88 17.76
C ILE A 413 26.61 -12.18 19.11
N SER A 414 26.07 -10.97 19.24
CA SER A 414 25.75 -10.40 20.54
C SER A 414 24.51 -11.11 21.08
N SER A 415 24.59 -11.51 22.34
CA SER A 415 23.51 -12.17 23.07
C SER A 415 22.23 -11.34 23.01
N VAL A 416 21.11 -12.01 22.73
CA VAL A 416 19.77 -11.46 22.95
C VAL A 416 19.63 -11.20 24.46
N LYS A 417 19.79 -9.94 24.89
CA LYS A 417 19.38 -9.52 26.24
C LYS A 417 17.88 -9.78 26.36
N ALA A 418 17.46 -10.43 27.45
CA ALA A 418 16.05 -10.57 27.80
C ALA A 418 15.39 -9.18 27.80
N GLN A 419 14.19 -9.07 27.23
CA GLN A 419 13.44 -7.81 27.21
C GLN A 419 13.18 -7.35 28.65
N GLU A 420 13.85 -6.28 29.08
CA GLU A 420 13.65 -5.67 30.40
C GLU A 420 12.22 -5.14 30.50
N LYS A 421 11.61 -5.20 31.70
CA LYS A 421 10.28 -4.62 31.95
C LYS A 421 10.42 -3.10 32.15
N PRO A 422 9.46 -2.27 31.73
CA PRO A 422 9.49 -0.84 32.02
C PRO A 422 9.41 -0.58 33.54
N ASP A 423 10.13 0.43 34.01
CA ASP A 423 9.99 1.00 35.35
C ASP A 423 8.86 2.04 35.32
N ILE A 424 7.84 1.84 36.15
CA ILE A 424 6.61 2.64 36.19
C ILE A 424 6.46 3.18 37.61
N THR A 425 6.46 4.50 37.76
CA THR A 425 6.32 5.17 39.06
C THR A 425 5.31 6.29 38.99
N PHE A 426 4.69 6.64 40.12
CA PHE A 426 3.83 7.81 40.25
C PHE A 426 4.47 8.82 41.21
N ASP A 427 4.76 10.01 40.70
CA ASP A 427 5.23 11.13 41.49
C ASP A 427 4.05 12.03 41.88
N SER A 428 3.69 11.97 43.15
CA SER A 428 2.61 12.80 43.73
C SER A 428 2.91 14.29 43.76
N ALA A 429 4.19 14.71 43.77
CA ALA A 429 4.55 16.12 43.83
C ALA A 429 4.32 16.83 42.48
N THR A 430 4.57 16.12 41.39
CA THR A 430 4.34 16.61 40.02
C THR A 430 3.03 16.08 39.41
N ASN A 431 2.28 15.28 40.16
CA ASN A 431 1.06 14.60 39.72
C ASN A 431 1.26 13.89 38.36
N THR A 432 2.33 13.08 38.27
CA THR A 432 2.81 12.49 37.01
C THR A 432 3.16 11.01 37.17
N ILE A 433 2.65 10.17 36.27
CA ILE A 433 3.15 8.81 36.05
C ILE A 433 4.38 8.91 35.15
N GLU A 434 5.53 8.42 35.63
CA GLU A 434 6.75 8.32 34.84
C GLU A 434 6.98 6.89 34.40
N VAL A 435 7.24 6.69 33.10
CA VAL A 435 7.64 5.39 32.54
C VAL A 435 9.03 5.47 31.92
N LYS A 436 9.94 4.64 32.42
CA LYS A 436 11.36 4.56 32.01
C LYS A 436 11.73 3.12 31.62
N GLY A 437 12.80 2.95 30.85
CA GLY A 437 13.31 1.65 30.39
C GLY A 437 13.53 1.63 28.88
N GLU A 438 14.74 1.98 28.44
CA GLU A 438 15.10 2.12 27.02
C GLU A 438 14.75 0.85 26.22
N GLY A 439 14.01 1.00 25.12
CA GLY A 439 13.58 -0.10 24.24
C GLY A 439 12.39 -0.92 24.73
N THR A 440 11.74 -0.52 25.83
CA THR A 440 10.56 -1.24 26.37
C THR A 440 9.24 -0.73 25.79
N THR A 441 8.16 -1.47 26.03
CA THR A 441 6.80 -1.12 25.58
C THR A 441 5.82 -1.23 26.74
N VAL A 442 4.89 -0.29 26.84
CA VAL A 442 3.92 -0.20 27.93
C VAL A 442 2.52 0.14 27.39
N ASN A 443 1.47 -0.38 28.03
CA ASN A 443 0.07 -0.04 27.78
C ASN A 443 -0.64 0.40 29.08
N LEU A 444 -1.90 0.84 28.99
CA LEU A 444 -2.63 1.35 30.16
C LEU A 444 -2.87 0.28 31.23
N THR A 445 -3.09 -0.97 30.83
CA THR A 445 -3.26 -2.10 31.74
C THR A 445 -1.99 -2.34 32.55
N ALA A 446 -0.82 -2.31 31.92
CA ALA A 446 0.46 -2.46 32.60
C ALA A 446 0.69 -1.33 33.60
N ILE A 447 0.40 -0.08 33.22
CA ILE A 447 0.48 1.09 34.12
C ILE A 447 -0.48 0.92 35.29
N SER A 448 -1.74 0.60 35.02
CA SER A 448 -2.76 0.43 36.05
C SER A 448 -2.44 -0.69 37.03
N ASN A 449 -1.82 -1.79 36.56
CA ASN A 449 -1.45 -2.91 37.42
C ASN A 449 -0.31 -2.55 38.39
N VAL A 450 0.61 -1.67 37.98
CA VAL A 450 1.74 -1.24 38.83
C VAL A 450 1.30 -0.13 39.79
N ILE A 451 0.61 0.90 39.28
CA ILE A 451 0.18 2.04 40.10
C ILE A 451 -0.95 1.64 41.06
N ASN A 452 -1.92 0.86 40.57
CA ASN A 452 -3.06 0.34 41.33
C ASN A 452 -3.83 1.42 42.15
N ASP A 453 -3.99 2.62 41.59
CA ASP A 453 -4.75 3.72 42.19
C ASP A 453 -5.74 4.33 41.20
N LYS A 454 -7.04 4.24 41.53
CA LYS A 454 -8.14 4.77 40.72
C LYS A 454 -8.22 6.30 40.72
N ASN A 455 -7.55 6.98 41.64
CA ASN A 455 -7.43 8.44 41.61
C ASN A 455 -6.39 8.90 40.58
N VAL A 456 -5.57 7.99 40.07
CA VAL A 456 -4.48 8.25 39.12
C VAL A 456 -4.89 7.82 37.70
N LEU A 457 -5.25 6.54 37.54
CA LEU A 457 -5.72 5.97 36.29
C LEU A 457 -6.85 4.97 36.60
N GLU A 458 -8.04 5.22 36.08
CA GLU A 458 -9.22 4.42 36.38
C GLU A 458 -9.81 3.79 35.11
N ARG A 459 -10.16 2.52 35.22
CA ARG A 459 -10.93 1.81 34.19
C ARG A 459 -12.42 1.96 34.48
N THR A 460 -13.12 2.77 33.68
CA THR A 460 -14.56 3.04 33.81
C THR A 460 -15.43 2.07 33.03
N GLY A 461 -14.83 1.29 32.11
CA GLY A 461 -15.52 0.28 31.31
C GLY A 461 -14.56 -0.76 30.71
N VAL A 462 -15.08 -1.71 29.94
CA VAL A 462 -14.27 -2.85 29.42
C VAL A 462 -13.06 -2.37 28.60
N TYR A 463 -13.18 -1.29 27.84
CA TYR A 463 -12.06 -0.68 27.12
C TYR A 463 -12.11 0.84 27.25
N GLU A 464 -12.59 1.32 28.39
CA GLU A 464 -12.76 2.73 28.68
C GLU A 464 -11.94 3.09 29.92
N TRP A 465 -11.11 4.12 29.78
CA TRP A 465 -10.20 4.57 30.81
C TRP A 465 -10.34 6.08 31.00
N ILE A 466 -10.16 6.54 32.24
CA ILE A 466 -9.95 7.94 32.57
C ILE A 466 -8.56 8.12 33.18
N LEU A 467 -7.72 8.89 32.50
CA LEU A 467 -6.42 9.34 33.00
C LEU A 467 -6.63 10.66 33.76
N LYS A 468 -6.35 10.64 35.06
CA LYS A 468 -6.60 11.78 35.97
C LYS A 468 -5.36 12.62 36.27
N VAL A 469 -4.19 12.16 35.83
CA VAL A 469 -2.88 12.77 36.10
C VAL A 469 -2.05 12.83 34.82
N ASN A 470 -0.88 13.44 34.86
CA ASN A 470 0.02 13.45 33.71
C ASN A 470 0.65 12.06 33.50
N LEU A 471 0.91 11.70 32.24
CA LEU A 471 1.64 10.48 31.86
C LEU A 471 2.84 10.87 31.02
N LYS A 472 4.05 10.53 31.49
CA LYS A 472 5.30 10.90 30.86
C LYS A 472 6.13 9.67 30.47
N ILE A 473 6.44 9.56 29.18
CA ILE A 473 7.14 8.43 28.56
C ILE A 473 8.57 8.85 28.23
N PHE A 474 9.56 8.23 28.86
CA PHE A 474 10.97 8.60 28.70
C PHE A 474 11.71 7.69 27.72
N GLU A 475 12.71 8.27 27.04
CA GLU A 475 13.88 7.57 26.47
C GLU A 475 13.60 6.20 25.84
N ASP A 476 13.15 6.19 24.58
CA ASP A 476 12.88 5.00 23.76
C ASP A 476 11.85 4.00 24.33
N VAL A 477 11.16 4.33 25.42
CA VAL A 477 9.93 3.62 25.81
C VAL A 477 8.85 3.91 24.79
N THR A 478 8.10 2.87 24.40
CA THR A 478 6.90 3.02 23.55
C THR A 478 5.62 2.87 24.36
N LEU A 479 4.81 3.92 24.42
CA LEU A 479 3.43 3.84 24.90
C LEU A 479 2.52 3.34 23.77
N GLU A 480 1.88 2.19 23.99
CA GLU A 480 0.88 1.63 23.08
C GLU A 480 -0.53 1.86 23.63
N LEU A 481 -1.29 2.70 22.92
CA LEU A 481 -2.73 2.87 23.07
C LEU A 481 -3.39 2.19 21.87
N TYR A 482 -3.92 0.99 22.09
CA TYR A 482 -4.50 0.17 21.03
C TYR A 482 -5.93 -0.25 21.39
N GLY A 483 -6.86 -0.03 20.45
CA GLY A 483 -8.27 -0.45 20.55
C GLY A 483 -8.63 -1.60 19.62
N PHE A 484 -9.70 -2.31 19.98
CA PHE A 484 -10.18 -3.58 19.39
C PHE A 484 -9.21 -4.78 19.51
N GLN A 485 -9.78 -6.00 19.43
CA GLN A 485 -9.12 -7.33 19.44
C GLN A 485 -7.59 -7.34 19.68
N GLY A 486 -7.20 -7.37 20.95
CA GLY A 486 -5.81 -7.45 21.41
C GLY A 486 -5.29 -6.18 22.08
N GLY A 487 -5.99 -5.05 21.91
CA GLY A 487 -5.74 -3.80 22.62
C GLY A 487 -6.47 -3.68 23.97
N ASP A 488 -6.07 -2.70 24.78
CA ASP A 488 -6.61 -2.48 26.13
C ASP A 488 -7.42 -1.18 26.29
N VAL A 489 -7.56 -0.37 25.23
CA VAL A 489 -8.30 0.90 25.27
C VAL A 489 -8.97 1.23 23.94
N ASN A 490 -10.29 1.42 23.97
CA ASN A 490 -11.10 1.93 22.86
C ASN A 490 -11.38 3.42 23.05
N TRP A 491 -11.56 3.87 24.29
CA TRP A 491 -11.78 5.27 24.62
C TRP A 491 -10.94 5.67 25.85
N LEU A 492 -10.00 6.59 25.64
CA LEU A 492 -9.23 7.23 26.69
C LEU A 492 -9.77 8.63 26.94
N LYS A 493 -10.33 8.83 28.13
CA LYS A 493 -10.73 10.13 28.67
C LYS A 493 -9.54 10.72 29.42
N MET A 494 -9.23 11.99 29.17
CA MET A 494 -8.18 12.72 29.87
C MET A 494 -8.84 13.80 30.71
N ARG A 495 -8.61 13.80 32.04
CA ARG A 495 -9.19 14.80 32.94
C ARG A 495 -8.93 16.20 32.40
N SER A 496 -9.97 17.02 32.36
CA SER A 496 -9.91 18.42 31.97
C SER A 496 -11.10 19.13 32.61
N ASP A 497 -10.83 19.87 33.67
CA ASP A 497 -11.83 20.57 34.48
C ASP A 497 -11.19 21.84 35.09
N PRO A 498 -11.97 22.74 35.72
CA PRO A 498 -11.43 23.99 36.27
C PRO A 498 -10.32 23.83 37.32
N ALA A 499 -10.16 22.63 37.91
CA ALA A 499 -9.06 22.35 38.84
C ALA A 499 -7.77 21.91 38.13
N GLY A 500 -7.85 21.58 36.84
CA GLY A 500 -6.72 21.33 35.96
C GLY A 500 -6.96 20.19 34.98
N TYR A 501 -5.89 19.74 34.34
CA TYR A 501 -5.95 18.76 33.26
C TYR A 501 -4.93 17.62 33.43
N ALA A 502 -5.06 16.60 32.58
CA ALA A 502 -4.09 15.54 32.37
C ALA A 502 -3.40 15.74 31.01
N ALA A 503 -2.09 15.49 30.95
CA ALA A 503 -1.31 15.51 29.70
C ALA A 503 -0.62 14.16 29.46
N ILE A 504 -0.50 13.77 28.19
CA ILE A 504 0.36 12.65 27.78
C ILE A 504 1.57 13.25 27.06
N GLU A 505 2.75 13.08 27.63
CA GLU A 505 3.99 13.57 27.06
C GLU A 505 5.00 12.47 26.80
N SER A 506 5.76 12.57 25.72
CA SER A 506 7.01 11.83 25.59
C SER A 506 8.20 12.76 25.75
N SER A 507 9.25 12.26 26.39
CA SER A 507 10.55 12.90 26.52
C SER A 507 11.59 11.93 25.98
N ASN A 508 11.85 12.02 24.67
CA ASN A 508 12.63 11.02 23.91
C ASN A 508 11.95 9.64 23.76
N GLY A 509 10.70 9.49 24.20
CA GLY A 509 9.91 8.27 24.04
C GLY A 509 9.00 8.28 22.80
N ASN A 510 8.41 7.12 22.52
CA ASN A 510 7.52 6.87 21.39
C ASN A 510 6.06 6.73 21.84
N ILE A 511 5.12 7.14 20.99
CA ILE A 511 3.67 7.02 21.26
C ILE A 511 2.99 6.37 20.05
N SER A 512 2.24 5.29 20.27
CA SER A 512 1.46 4.60 19.23
C SER A 512 -0.01 4.58 19.59
N ILE A 513 -0.85 5.25 18.79
CA ILE A 513 -2.29 5.38 19.00
C ILE A 513 -3.02 4.71 17.83
N LYS A 514 -3.72 3.60 18.06
CA LYS A 514 -4.32 2.80 17.00
C LYS A 514 -5.75 2.36 17.35
N ASN A 515 -6.72 2.74 16.53
CA ASN A 515 -8.15 2.46 16.79
C ASN A 515 -8.66 2.96 18.14
N VAL A 516 -8.19 4.12 18.60
CA VAL A 516 -8.56 4.68 19.91
C VAL A 516 -9.27 6.01 19.71
N LYS A 517 -10.32 6.26 20.50
CA LYS A 517 -10.86 7.60 20.73
C LYS A 517 -10.17 8.22 21.94
N ILE A 518 -9.61 9.41 21.81
CA ILE A 518 -9.02 10.17 22.92
C ILE A 518 -9.69 11.54 23.02
N THR A 519 -10.22 11.84 24.19
CA THR A 519 -10.93 13.11 24.44
C THR A 519 -10.55 13.74 25.76
N SER A 520 -10.67 15.06 25.85
CA SER A 520 -10.79 15.72 27.16
C SER A 520 -12.08 15.26 27.87
N TRP A 521 -12.09 15.34 29.19
CA TRP A 521 -13.24 14.91 29.98
C TRP A 521 -13.31 15.66 31.31
N ASP A 522 -14.40 16.40 31.48
CA ASP A 522 -14.80 16.99 32.75
C ASP A 522 -15.67 15.96 33.49
N GLY A 523 -15.11 15.38 34.56
CA GLY A 523 -15.79 14.38 35.36
C GLY A 523 -17.00 14.92 36.13
N GLN A 524 -17.04 16.22 36.43
CA GLN A 524 -18.16 16.85 37.13
C GLN A 524 -19.33 17.13 36.17
N LYS A 525 -19.03 17.62 34.96
CA LYS A 525 -20.03 17.85 33.91
C LYS A 525 -20.43 16.57 33.17
N ASN A 526 -19.65 15.49 33.30
CA ASN A 526 -19.79 14.25 32.54
C ASN A 526 -19.84 14.50 31.02
N SER A 527 -18.96 15.38 30.55
CA SER A 527 -18.90 15.86 29.17
C SER A 527 -17.47 16.18 28.78
N PHE A 528 -17.24 16.42 27.48
CA PHE A 528 -15.99 17.00 26.99
C PHE A 528 -15.79 18.40 27.57
N ASP A 529 -14.52 18.78 27.74
CA ASP A 529 -14.15 20.14 28.07
C ASP A 529 -14.12 21.00 26.79
N THR A 530 -15.07 21.93 26.72
CA THR A 530 -15.22 22.89 25.63
C THR A 530 -14.60 24.26 25.92
N ASP A 531 -14.14 24.51 27.15
CA ASP A 531 -13.87 25.85 27.67
C ASP A 531 -12.36 26.13 27.82
N PHE A 532 -11.61 26.08 26.71
CA PHE A 532 -10.15 26.31 26.71
C PHE A 532 -9.70 27.78 26.88
N LEU A 533 -10.62 28.71 27.17
CA LEU A 533 -10.37 30.15 27.35
C LEU A 533 -10.50 30.61 28.81
N ASP A 534 -10.89 29.73 29.73
CA ASP A 534 -11.14 30.05 31.13
C ASP A 534 -9.87 30.17 32.00
N GLY A 535 -8.71 29.90 31.41
CA GLY A 535 -7.40 29.95 32.07
C GLY A 535 -7.01 28.67 32.83
N SER A 536 -7.87 27.64 32.88
CA SER A 536 -7.58 26.35 33.52
C SER A 536 -6.69 25.44 32.66
N GLY A 537 -6.60 25.73 31.36
CA GLY A 537 -5.92 24.89 30.37
C GLY A 537 -6.79 23.69 29.97
N ARG A 538 -6.29 22.86 29.05
CA ARG A 538 -7.04 21.71 28.54
C ARG A 538 -6.13 20.53 28.28
N ALA A 539 -6.64 19.32 28.50
CA ALA A 539 -5.90 18.08 28.26
C ALA A 539 -5.26 18.05 26.86
N TYR A 540 -4.04 17.52 26.74
CA TYR A 540 -3.28 17.51 25.48
C TYR A 540 -2.29 16.34 25.38
N ILE A 541 -1.79 16.12 24.16
CA ILE A 541 -0.78 15.09 23.87
C ILE A 541 0.43 15.77 23.19
N SER A 542 1.65 15.48 23.67
CA SER A 542 2.86 16.08 23.10
C SER A 542 4.04 15.10 23.09
N ALA A 543 4.47 14.70 21.90
CA ALA A 543 5.71 13.94 21.73
C ALA A 543 6.89 14.90 21.60
N LYS A 544 7.84 14.86 22.56
CA LYS A 544 8.95 15.82 22.65
C LYS A 544 10.30 15.13 22.46
N ASN A 545 11.04 15.53 21.43
CA ASN A 545 12.45 15.16 21.26
C ASN A 545 13.32 16.22 21.95
N ARG A 546 14.13 15.80 22.91
CA ARG A 546 14.98 16.67 23.75
C ARG A 546 16.47 16.34 23.62
N SER A 547 16.83 15.31 22.85
CA SER A 547 18.21 14.86 22.70
C SER A 547 18.44 14.30 21.31
N SER A 548 19.60 14.61 20.75
CA SER A 548 20.09 14.08 19.47
C SER A 548 20.47 12.60 19.53
N LYS A 549 20.54 12.00 20.72
CA LYS A 549 20.70 10.54 20.89
C LYS A 549 19.51 9.77 20.32
N PHE A 550 18.32 10.36 20.30
CA PHE A 550 17.07 9.66 20.00
C PHE A 550 16.38 10.23 18.76
N VAL A 551 15.68 9.35 18.04
CA VAL A 551 14.72 9.73 17.01
C VAL A 551 13.35 9.26 17.47
N ASN A 552 12.55 10.19 17.98
CA ASN A 552 11.23 9.87 18.52
C ASN A 552 10.24 9.59 17.40
N ARG A 553 9.24 8.77 17.71
CA ARG A 553 8.13 8.49 16.80
C ARG A 553 6.80 8.60 17.51
N MET A 554 5.87 9.36 16.95
CA MET A 554 4.46 9.27 17.31
C MET A 554 3.60 8.91 16.10
N ASP A 555 2.91 7.78 16.18
CA ASP A 555 2.04 7.25 15.12
C ASP A 555 0.57 7.23 15.58
N ILE A 556 -0.34 7.68 14.72
CA ILE A 556 -1.79 7.73 14.96
C ILE A 556 -2.51 7.08 13.77
N VAL A 557 -3.27 6.00 13.99
CA VAL A 557 -3.91 5.26 12.90
C VAL A 557 -5.34 4.87 13.27
N SER A 558 -6.29 5.21 12.40
CA SER A 558 -7.71 4.86 12.54
C SER A 558 -8.31 5.32 13.88
N SER A 559 -7.90 6.48 14.37
CA SER A 559 -8.20 6.99 15.72
C SER A 559 -8.98 8.31 15.66
N GLU A 560 -9.63 8.67 16.76
CA GLU A 560 -10.34 9.95 16.90
C GLU A 560 -9.72 10.75 18.05
N ILE A 561 -9.23 11.95 17.77
CA ILE A 561 -8.58 12.84 18.73
C ILE A 561 -9.39 14.13 18.80
N ALA A 562 -10.05 14.38 19.94
CA ALA A 562 -11.00 15.47 20.02
C ALA A 562 -11.01 16.25 21.34
N TYR A 563 -11.40 17.52 21.27
CA TYR A 563 -11.53 18.42 22.42
C TYR A 563 -10.24 18.62 23.23
N LEU A 564 -9.07 18.55 22.59
CA LEU A 564 -7.77 18.69 23.25
C LEU A 564 -7.12 20.07 23.02
N GLY A 565 -6.34 20.49 24.01
CA GLY A 565 -5.35 21.55 23.92
C GLY A 565 -5.86 22.97 24.04
N PHE A 566 -4.94 23.91 24.24
CA PHE A 566 -5.19 25.33 24.49
C PHE A 566 -3.97 26.15 24.05
N PHE A 567 -4.01 27.47 24.24
CA PHE A 567 -2.91 28.34 23.85
C PHE A 567 -1.73 28.24 24.84
N ASP A 568 -0.83 27.29 24.57
CA ASP A 568 0.46 27.13 25.26
C ASP A 568 1.46 26.44 24.32
N GLU A 569 2.76 26.75 24.46
CA GLU A 569 3.81 26.40 23.51
C GLU A 569 3.90 24.91 23.12
N THR A 570 3.38 24.01 23.95
CA THR A 570 3.39 22.56 23.68
C THR A 570 2.01 21.90 23.72
N ALA A 571 0.99 22.65 24.15
CA ALA A 571 -0.32 22.11 24.50
C ALA A 571 -1.42 22.44 23.49
N TYR A 572 -1.10 22.76 22.23
CA TYR A 572 -2.10 23.16 21.24
C TYR A 572 -3.13 22.08 20.86
N GLY A 573 -2.99 20.85 21.34
CA GLY A 573 -3.90 19.74 21.05
C GLY A 573 -3.10 18.46 21.01
N ILE A 574 -2.61 18.13 19.82
CA ILE A 574 -1.62 17.09 19.63
C ILE A 574 -0.38 17.61 18.90
N SER A 575 0.81 17.34 19.46
CA SER A 575 2.05 17.92 18.95
C SER A 575 3.23 16.96 18.78
N TRP A 576 3.99 17.16 17.70
CA TRP A 576 5.33 16.60 17.49
C TRP A 576 6.33 17.75 17.60
N LYS A 577 7.13 17.79 18.66
CA LYS A 577 7.99 18.93 18.93
C LYS A 577 9.42 18.51 19.24
N VAL A 578 10.38 19.01 18.49
CA VAL A 578 11.76 19.11 18.97
C VAL A 578 11.80 20.22 20.03
N ILE A 579 12.46 20.00 21.15
CA ILE A 579 12.64 21.02 22.17
C ILE A 579 14.05 21.58 22.02
N SER A 580 14.15 22.87 21.70
CA SER A 580 15.34 23.66 21.98
C SER A 580 15.26 24.13 23.43
N GLU A 581 16.16 23.68 24.30
CA GLU A 581 16.18 24.19 25.68
C GLU A 581 16.57 25.68 25.69
N PRO A 582 15.87 26.53 26.46
CA PRO A 582 16.29 27.92 26.66
C PRO A 582 17.75 27.99 27.12
N GLY A 583 18.60 28.69 26.36
CA GLY A 583 20.02 28.85 26.67
C GLY A 583 20.95 27.73 26.17
N LYS A 584 20.44 26.61 25.63
CA LYS A 584 21.28 25.54 25.05
C LYS A 584 21.25 25.48 23.51
N GLY A 585 20.39 26.27 22.87
CA GLY A 585 20.22 26.26 21.41
C GLY A 585 19.41 25.08 20.91
N ASP A 586 19.25 24.98 19.59
CA ASP A 586 18.72 23.78 18.94
C ASP A 586 19.59 22.57 19.31
N THR A 587 18.97 21.43 19.62
CA THR A 587 19.66 20.15 19.87
C THR A 587 20.36 19.61 18.61
N GLY A 588 20.25 20.32 17.49
CA GLY A 588 20.75 19.95 16.17
C GLY A 588 19.86 18.91 15.50
N THR A 589 18.61 18.74 15.99
CA THR A 589 17.68 17.69 15.55
C THR A 589 16.46 18.21 14.79
N LEU A 590 16.39 19.51 14.49
CA LEU A 590 15.33 20.04 13.63
C LEU A 590 15.26 19.26 12.30
N GLY A 591 14.05 18.80 11.97
CA GLY A 591 13.76 18.00 10.80
C GLY A 591 14.20 16.53 10.87
N LYS A 592 14.76 16.06 12.00
CA LYS A 592 15.25 14.67 12.13
C LYS A 592 15.05 14.01 13.50
N GLY A 593 14.78 14.79 14.55
CA GLY A 593 14.65 14.29 15.93
C GLY A 593 13.31 13.67 16.23
N ILE A 594 12.27 14.01 15.47
CA ILE A 594 10.94 13.44 15.65
C ILE A 594 10.22 13.24 14.32
N THR A 595 9.58 12.08 14.19
CA THR A 595 8.82 11.68 13.00
C THR A 595 7.52 10.96 13.41
N GLY A 596 6.76 10.50 12.43
CA GLY A 596 5.47 9.89 12.69
C GLY A 596 4.66 9.60 11.45
N LYS A 597 3.54 8.92 11.67
CA LYS A 597 2.55 8.61 10.66
C LYS A 597 1.16 8.87 11.23
N VAL A 598 0.33 9.58 10.47
CA VAL A 598 -1.06 9.89 10.84
C VAL A 598 -1.99 9.45 9.73
N GLU A 599 -2.81 8.42 9.96
CA GLU A 599 -3.63 7.80 8.91
C GLU A 599 -5.07 7.50 9.32
N ASN A 600 -6.02 7.76 8.41
CA ASN A 600 -7.45 7.47 8.56
C ASN A 600 -8.05 7.94 9.89
N SER A 601 -7.55 9.03 10.43
CA SER A 601 -7.90 9.50 11.76
C SER A 601 -8.71 10.78 11.68
N LYS A 602 -9.41 11.08 12.77
CA LYS A 602 -10.24 12.27 12.92
C LYS A 602 -9.63 13.20 13.96
N PHE A 603 -9.53 14.49 13.63
CA PHE A 603 -9.02 15.53 14.53
C PHE A 603 -10.03 16.68 14.55
N HIS A 604 -10.76 16.84 15.66
CA HIS A 604 -11.80 17.86 15.73
C HIS A 604 -12.00 18.49 17.08
N HIS A 605 -12.50 19.72 17.10
CA HIS A 605 -12.74 20.51 18.32
C HIS A 605 -11.50 20.70 19.20
N ASN A 606 -10.31 20.38 18.67
CA ASN A 606 -9.05 20.67 19.32
C ASN A 606 -8.74 22.16 19.18
N TYR A 607 -7.78 22.67 19.95
CA TYR A 607 -7.35 24.05 19.79
C TYR A 607 -6.70 24.21 18.40
N TYR A 608 -5.67 23.42 18.13
CA TYR A 608 -5.18 23.05 16.80
C TYR A 608 -5.45 21.56 16.57
N GLY A 609 -5.83 21.18 15.36
CA GLY A 609 -6.02 19.78 15.01
C GLY A 609 -4.73 18.98 15.13
N MET A 610 -3.62 19.50 14.58
CA MET A 610 -2.28 18.93 14.69
C MET A 610 -1.21 20.03 14.63
N TYR A 611 -0.16 19.92 15.47
CA TYR A 611 0.96 20.86 15.51
C TYR A 611 2.31 20.16 15.37
N LEU A 612 3.15 20.62 14.44
CA LEU A 612 4.52 20.12 14.28
C LEU A 612 5.52 21.25 14.56
N TRP A 613 6.63 20.94 15.19
CA TRP A 613 7.75 21.86 15.35
C TRP A 613 9.07 21.10 15.25
N GLY A 614 9.88 21.41 14.25
CA GLY A 614 11.15 20.74 13.99
C GLY A 614 11.00 19.27 13.60
N ALA A 615 9.83 18.83 13.16
CA ALA A 615 9.56 17.45 12.84
C ALA A 615 9.96 17.12 11.39
N GLY A 616 10.25 15.85 11.08
CA GLY A 616 10.69 15.49 9.73
C GLY A 616 10.22 14.13 9.23
N GLY A 617 9.96 14.04 7.93
CA GLY A 617 9.62 12.77 7.27
C GLY A 617 8.26 12.21 7.67
N LEU A 618 7.32 13.06 8.12
CA LEU A 618 5.99 12.59 8.52
C LEU A 618 5.16 12.19 7.29
N VAL A 619 4.29 11.20 7.48
CA VAL A 619 3.28 10.81 6.48
C VAL A 619 1.90 10.99 7.08
N ILE A 620 1.14 11.95 6.54
CA ILE A 620 -0.19 12.34 7.03
C ILE A 620 -1.17 12.09 5.88
N ARG A 621 -1.97 11.03 5.98
CA ARG A 621 -2.89 10.65 4.89
C ARG A 621 -4.29 10.21 5.29
N ASN A 622 -5.25 10.49 4.42
CA ASN A 622 -6.65 10.06 4.57
C ASN A 622 -7.31 10.51 5.89
N ASN A 623 -6.88 11.64 6.48
CA ASN A 623 -7.45 12.13 7.74
C ASN A 623 -8.59 13.12 7.49
N GLU A 624 -9.50 13.23 8.46
CA GLU A 624 -10.55 14.25 8.51
C GLU A 624 -10.22 15.21 9.65
N ILE A 625 -10.00 16.49 9.33
CA ILE A 625 -9.48 17.52 10.26
C ILE A 625 -10.46 18.70 10.26
N TYR A 626 -11.31 18.79 11.27
CA TYR A 626 -12.47 19.66 11.19
C TYR A 626 -12.89 20.32 12.49
N GLU A 627 -13.56 21.47 12.39
CA GLU A 627 -14.12 22.18 13.55
C GLU A 627 -13.10 22.43 14.68
N ASN A 628 -11.81 22.55 14.33
CA ASN A 628 -10.78 22.93 15.30
C ASN A 628 -10.85 24.45 15.52
N TYR A 629 -10.53 24.89 16.73
CA TYR A 629 -10.72 26.29 17.13
C TYR A 629 -9.94 27.27 16.25
N ARG A 630 -8.69 26.92 15.90
CA ARG A 630 -7.84 27.77 15.06
C ARG A 630 -7.37 27.06 13.80
N TYR A 631 -6.35 26.22 13.89
CA TYR A 631 -5.77 25.57 12.71
C TYR A 631 -6.21 24.12 12.61
N GLY A 632 -6.48 23.65 11.39
CA GLY A 632 -6.61 22.21 11.14
C GLY A 632 -5.26 21.52 11.29
N PHE A 633 -4.32 21.85 10.42
CA PHE A 633 -2.95 21.37 10.46
C PHE A 633 -1.95 22.53 10.45
N ASP A 634 -1.11 22.61 11.48
CA ASP A 634 -0.07 23.65 11.63
C ASP A 634 1.33 23.01 11.71
N ALA A 635 2.01 22.97 10.57
CA ALA A 635 3.44 22.66 10.53
C ALA A 635 4.25 23.91 10.81
N HIS A 636 4.91 23.92 11.96
CA HIS A 636 5.78 25.00 12.39
C HIS A 636 7.22 24.54 12.60
N THR A 637 8.04 25.55 12.84
CA THR A 637 9.41 25.78 12.41
C THR A 637 10.23 24.58 11.97
N GLN A 638 10.79 24.67 10.76
CA GLN A 638 11.72 23.67 10.21
C GLN A 638 11.14 22.26 10.17
N THR A 639 9.84 22.17 9.85
CA THR A 639 9.22 20.90 9.47
C THR A 639 9.59 20.58 8.02
N ILE A 640 10.23 19.42 7.80
CA ILE A 640 10.79 19.07 6.49
C ILE A 640 10.35 17.70 5.98
N ASN A 641 10.38 17.53 4.65
CA ASN A 641 10.17 16.24 3.98
C ASN A 641 8.87 15.53 4.40
N THR A 642 7.84 16.28 4.80
CA THR A 642 6.55 15.74 5.20
C THR A 642 5.65 15.56 3.99
N ILE A 643 4.95 14.43 3.94
CA ILE A 643 3.95 14.12 2.92
C ILE A 643 2.57 14.26 3.56
N MET A 644 1.79 15.24 3.11
CA MET A 644 0.39 15.42 3.47
C MET A 644 -0.47 15.10 2.24
N GLU A 645 -1.11 13.92 2.22
CA GLU A 645 -1.88 13.47 1.07
C GLU A 645 -3.30 12.96 1.37
N ASP A 646 -4.24 13.22 0.47
CA ASP A 646 -5.60 12.63 0.55
C ASP A 646 -6.37 13.02 1.84
N ASN A 647 -6.01 14.11 2.53
CA ASN A 647 -6.70 14.58 3.75
C ASN A 647 -7.87 15.51 3.42
N PHE A 648 -8.84 15.60 4.34
CA PHE A 648 -9.95 16.52 4.28
C PHE A 648 -9.91 17.48 5.48
N SER A 649 -9.50 18.72 5.26
CA SER A 649 -9.46 19.79 6.27
C SER A 649 -10.60 20.77 6.05
N HIS A 650 -11.55 20.89 6.99
CA HIS A 650 -12.72 21.75 6.78
C HIS A 650 -13.30 22.39 8.02
N ASP A 651 -13.99 23.53 7.85
CA ASP A 651 -14.73 24.22 8.92
C ASP A 651 -13.86 24.59 10.15
N ASN A 652 -12.55 24.76 9.96
CA ASN A 652 -11.65 25.18 11.03
C ASN A 652 -11.74 26.71 11.25
N GLY A 653 -11.51 27.14 12.49
CA GLY A 653 -11.71 28.54 12.89
C GLY A 653 -10.70 29.55 12.32
N TRP A 654 -9.66 29.08 11.63
CA TRP A 654 -8.70 29.88 10.86
C TRP A 654 -8.21 29.08 9.63
N HIS A 655 -6.91 28.76 9.51
CA HIS A 655 -6.36 28.07 8.33
C HIS A 655 -6.68 26.57 8.34
N GLY A 656 -7.01 26.01 7.18
CA GLY A 656 -7.17 24.56 7.03
C GLY A 656 -5.84 23.83 7.14
N ILE A 657 -4.85 24.24 6.34
CA ILE A 657 -3.51 23.67 6.28
C ILE A 657 -2.51 24.84 6.21
N ILE A 658 -1.52 24.86 7.11
CA ILE A 658 -0.44 25.85 7.08
C ILE A 658 0.93 25.19 7.32
N PHE A 659 1.92 25.61 6.53
CA PHE A 659 3.34 25.38 6.76
C PHE A 659 4.01 26.73 6.95
N ALA A 660 4.57 26.95 8.15
CA ALA A 660 5.08 28.25 8.57
C ALA A 660 6.49 28.14 9.17
N ASP A 661 7.31 29.16 8.87
CA ASP A 661 8.70 29.32 9.34
C ASP A 661 9.64 28.19 8.88
N ARG A 662 10.30 28.39 7.74
CA ARG A 662 11.39 27.52 7.24
C ARG A 662 10.96 26.06 7.03
N CYS A 663 9.69 25.80 6.70
CA CYS A 663 9.24 24.47 6.35
C CYS A 663 9.58 24.15 4.88
N THR A 664 10.37 23.11 4.62
CA THR A 664 10.95 22.85 3.29
C THR A 664 10.86 21.40 2.83
N GLY A 665 10.82 21.18 1.51
CA GLY A 665 10.79 19.84 0.92
C GLY A 665 9.49 19.06 1.18
N ASN A 666 8.41 19.74 1.58
CA ASN A 666 7.15 19.10 1.89
C ASN A 666 6.30 18.90 0.63
N THR A 667 5.51 17.83 0.60
CA THR A 667 4.56 17.52 -0.48
C THR A 667 3.14 17.53 0.07
N ILE A 668 2.32 18.47 -0.42
CA ILE A 668 0.91 18.63 -0.05
C ILE A 668 0.08 18.27 -1.29
N ARG A 669 -0.53 17.09 -1.32
CA ARG A 669 -1.21 16.63 -2.53
C ARG A 669 -2.55 15.93 -2.35
N ARG A 670 -3.46 16.10 -3.33
CA ARG A 670 -4.79 15.44 -3.31
C ARG A 670 -5.60 15.71 -2.03
N ASN A 671 -5.30 16.78 -1.30
CA ASN A 671 -6.08 17.16 -0.13
C ASN A 671 -7.31 17.98 -0.56
N ARG A 672 -8.33 17.96 0.29
CA ARG A 672 -9.49 18.84 0.22
C ARG A 672 -9.39 19.82 1.39
N SER A 673 -9.23 21.11 1.11
CA SER A 673 -9.23 22.16 2.15
C SER A 673 -10.41 23.12 1.92
N ILE A 674 -11.49 22.95 2.69
CA ILE A 674 -12.81 23.50 2.36
C ILE A 674 -13.42 24.29 3.53
N ASN A 675 -14.00 25.46 3.27
CA ASN A 675 -14.79 26.25 4.23
C ASN A 675 -14.06 26.59 5.55
N ASN A 676 -12.74 26.74 5.52
CA ASN A 676 -12.01 27.22 6.69
C ASN A 676 -12.18 28.75 6.79
N LYS A 677 -12.29 29.29 8.01
CA LYS A 677 -12.55 30.74 8.19
C LYS A 677 -11.42 31.64 7.67
N GLY A 678 -10.19 31.12 7.64
CA GLY A 678 -9.04 31.75 7.00
C GLY A 678 -8.69 31.06 5.70
N HIS A 679 -7.40 30.88 5.44
CA HIS A 679 -6.92 30.30 4.17
C HIS A 679 -7.01 28.77 4.07
N GLY A 680 -7.09 28.27 2.84
CA GLY A 680 -7.15 26.84 2.54
C GLY A 680 -5.82 26.12 2.77
N ILE A 681 -4.80 26.45 1.97
CA ILE A 681 -3.43 25.89 2.08
C ILE A 681 -2.42 27.02 2.02
N MET A 682 -1.75 27.32 3.14
CA MET A 682 -0.83 28.45 3.27
C MET A 682 0.63 28.02 3.39
N LEU A 683 1.53 28.71 2.67
CA LEU A 683 2.97 28.73 2.95
C LEU A 683 3.36 30.10 3.51
N HIS A 684 4.12 30.11 4.60
CA HIS A 684 4.46 31.33 5.32
C HIS A 684 5.92 31.34 5.80
N LYS A 685 6.60 32.49 5.73
CA LYS A 685 7.92 32.77 6.34
C LYS A 685 9.01 31.78 5.93
N ARG A 686 9.60 31.95 4.75
CA ARG A 686 10.69 31.12 4.20
C ARG A 686 10.33 29.64 4.08
N SER A 687 9.06 29.34 3.89
CA SER A 687 8.62 27.95 3.67
C SER A 687 8.80 27.61 2.20
N ASP A 688 10.04 27.29 1.86
CA ASP A 688 10.54 27.21 0.49
C ASP A 688 10.67 25.77 -0.01
N ASN A 689 10.74 25.59 -1.33
CA ASN A 689 10.98 24.28 -1.97
C ASN A 689 9.92 23.22 -1.61
N ASN A 690 8.65 23.63 -1.49
CA ASN A 690 7.52 22.74 -1.27
C ASN A 690 6.74 22.50 -2.57
N THR A 691 6.01 21.38 -2.63
CA THR A 691 5.11 21.05 -3.75
C THR A 691 3.67 20.97 -3.25
N ILE A 692 2.78 21.75 -3.86
CA ILE A 692 1.33 21.73 -3.65
C ILE A 692 0.67 21.24 -4.94
N GLU A 693 0.24 19.98 -5.01
CA GLU A 693 -0.27 19.38 -6.26
C GLU A 693 -1.63 18.67 -6.13
N ASP A 694 -2.45 18.75 -7.16
CA ASP A 694 -3.72 17.99 -7.27
C ASP A 694 -4.72 18.23 -6.10
N ASN A 695 -4.64 19.34 -5.37
CA ASN A 695 -5.53 19.63 -4.24
C ASN A 695 -6.84 20.30 -4.71
N THR A 696 -7.91 20.11 -3.93
CA THR A 696 -9.17 20.86 -4.05
C THR A 696 -9.27 21.86 -2.91
N VAL A 697 -9.36 23.15 -3.21
CA VAL A 697 -9.36 24.23 -2.23
C VAL A 697 -10.52 25.18 -2.47
N SER A 698 -11.50 25.22 -1.56
CA SER A 698 -12.73 25.98 -1.82
C SER A 698 -13.42 26.59 -0.60
N GLY A 699 -14.10 27.73 -0.78
CA GLY A 699 -14.91 28.35 0.27
C GLY A 699 -14.09 28.95 1.42
N ASN A 700 -12.79 29.18 1.23
CA ASN A 700 -11.90 29.78 2.23
C ASN A 700 -11.76 31.30 1.98
N ASP A 701 -11.06 32.01 2.86
CA ASP A 701 -10.64 33.40 2.60
C ASP A 701 -9.68 33.43 1.40
N ASP A 702 -8.43 32.97 1.56
CA ASP A 702 -7.57 32.74 0.40
C ASP A 702 -7.50 31.25 0.11
N GLY A 703 -7.50 30.86 -1.16
CA GLY A 703 -7.28 29.47 -1.55
C GLY A 703 -5.87 29.04 -1.17
N ILE A 704 -4.89 29.51 -1.93
CA ILE A 704 -3.47 29.18 -1.73
C ILE A 704 -2.61 30.46 -1.64
N PRO A 705 -2.38 30.99 -0.43
CA PRO A 705 -1.45 32.08 -0.22
C PRO A 705 0.00 31.63 0.03
N LEU A 706 0.94 32.33 -0.61
CA LEU A 706 2.39 32.23 -0.40
C LEU A 706 2.91 33.55 0.14
N PHE A 707 3.17 33.60 1.45
CA PHE A 707 3.64 34.80 2.14
C PHE A 707 5.10 34.63 2.54
N GLU A 708 5.95 35.49 2.01
CA GLU A 708 7.41 35.49 2.19
C GLU A 708 8.04 34.11 1.95
N SER A 709 7.59 33.39 0.91
CA SER A 709 7.97 32.00 0.63
C SER A 709 8.27 31.82 -0.87
N SER A 710 9.40 31.17 -1.16
CA SER A 710 10.03 31.14 -2.48
C SER A 710 10.31 29.74 -2.99
N SER A 711 10.54 29.60 -4.30
CA SER A 711 10.93 28.33 -4.94
C SER A 711 9.95 27.17 -4.74
N ASN A 712 8.65 27.46 -4.61
CA ASN A 712 7.61 26.45 -4.45
C ASN A 712 6.96 26.10 -5.80
N ILE A 713 6.41 24.88 -5.90
CA ILE A 713 5.68 24.39 -7.07
C ILE A 713 4.22 24.17 -6.69
N ILE A 714 3.30 24.87 -7.38
CA ILE A 714 1.86 24.81 -7.17
C ILE A 714 1.22 24.38 -8.49
N LYS A 715 0.79 23.13 -8.61
CA LYS A 715 0.32 22.60 -9.90
C LYS A 715 -0.93 21.73 -9.84
N ASN A 716 -1.72 21.73 -10.91
CA ASN A 716 -2.91 20.89 -11.07
C ASN A 716 -3.96 21.05 -9.95
N ASN A 717 -3.96 22.15 -9.19
CA ASN A 717 -4.93 22.35 -8.11
C ASN A 717 -6.25 22.89 -8.66
N ARG A 718 -7.37 22.47 -8.06
CA ARG A 718 -8.70 23.03 -8.28
C ARG A 718 -9.03 23.99 -7.14
N ILE A 719 -9.02 25.28 -7.43
CA ILE A 719 -9.18 26.37 -6.46
C ILE A 719 -10.46 27.13 -6.81
N SER A 720 -11.49 27.08 -5.97
CA SER A 720 -12.80 27.65 -6.34
C SER A 720 -13.59 28.28 -5.20
N GLY A 721 -14.29 29.38 -5.44
CA GLY A 721 -15.21 29.94 -4.44
C GLY A 721 -14.53 30.56 -3.21
N ASN A 722 -13.26 30.93 -3.32
CA ASN A 722 -12.50 31.60 -2.24
C ASN A 722 -12.61 33.13 -2.39
N ASN A 723 -12.24 33.93 -1.39
CA ASN A 723 -12.15 35.39 -1.54
C ASN A 723 -11.05 35.80 -2.53
N VAL A 724 -9.85 35.22 -2.40
CA VAL A 724 -8.81 35.23 -3.44
C VAL A 724 -8.38 33.80 -3.76
N GLY A 725 -8.20 33.47 -5.04
CA GLY A 725 -7.79 32.13 -5.47
C GLY A 725 -6.36 31.81 -5.04
N VAL A 726 -5.40 32.53 -5.61
CA VAL A 726 -3.97 32.46 -5.27
C VAL A 726 -3.50 33.86 -4.89
N ARG A 727 -2.77 33.96 -3.77
CA ARG A 727 -2.17 35.23 -3.33
C ARG A 727 -0.68 35.05 -3.11
N VAL A 728 0.15 35.90 -3.70
CA VAL A 728 1.60 35.91 -3.47
C VAL A 728 1.99 37.28 -2.94
N TYR A 729 2.69 37.28 -1.82
CA TYR A 729 3.01 38.49 -1.07
C TYR A 729 4.39 38.38 -0.43
N GLY A 730 5.20 39.45 -0.52
CA GLY A 730 6.42 39.58 0.25
C GLY A 730 6.47 40.94 0.95
N ARG A 731 6.77 40.98 2.26
CA ARG A 731 6.89 42.25 3.01
C ARG A 731 8.34 42.61 3.27
N THR A 732 8.98 41.79 4.10
CA THR A 732 10.36 41.95 4.56
C THR A 732 11.26 40.98 3.80
N LEU A 733 10.69 39.89 3.31
CA LEU A 733 11.36 38.89 2.47
C LEU A 733 10.58 38.68 1.18
N PRO A 734 11.26 38.35 0.08
CA PRO A 734 10.60 38.10 -1.18
C PRO A 734 9.77 36.81 -1.15
N SER A 735 8.69 36.80 -1.92
CA SER A 735 8.02 35.58 -2.38
C SER A 735 8.32 35.39 -3.85
N ALA A 736 9.41 34.69 -4.14
CA ALA A 736 10.01 34.67 -5.47
C ALA A 736 10.20 33.27 -6.04
N ASN A 737 10.37 33.21 -7.36
CA ASN A 737 10.72 31.98 -8.07
C ASN A 737 9.73 30.82 -7.85
N ASN A 738 8.46 31.14 -7.55
CA ASN A 738 7.43 30.12 -7.43
C ASN A 738 6.84 29.80 -8.80
N ILE A 739 6.48 28.53 -9.01
CA ILE A 739 5.90 28.04 -10.26
C ILE A 739 4.44 27.65 -10.02
N PHE A 740 3.52 28.31 -10.72
CA PHE A 740 2.09 28.01 -10.74
C PHE A 740 1.70 27.45 -12.10
N GLU A 741 1.39 26.16 -12.17
CA GLU A 741 1.19 25.46 -13.44
C GLU A 741 -0.10 24.62 -13.49
N ASN A 742 -0.86 24.73 -14.58
CA ASN A 742 -2.04 23.88 -14.84
C ASN A 742 -3.11 23.91 -13.72
N ASN A 743 -3.19 24.99 -12.94
CA ASN A 743 -4.22 25.13 -11.91
C ASN A 743 -5.53 25.61 -12.55
N THR A 744 -6.66 25.17 -12.00
CA THR A 744 -7.99 25.69 -12.34
C THR A 744 -8.45 26.58 -11.19
N ILE A 745 -8.55 27.89 -11.45
CA ILE A 745 -8.98 28.90 -10.50
C ILE A 745 -10.33 29.45 -10.96
N SER A 746 -11.39 29.28 -10.18
CA SER A 746 -12.72 29.74 -10.57
C SER A 746 -13.49 30.41 -9.44
N ASP A 747 -14.40 31.30 -9.80
CA ASP A 747 -15.44 31.80 -8.88
C ASP A 747 -14.86 32.47 -7.61
N SER A 748 -13.68 33.09 -7.74
CA SER A 748 -13.08 33.87 -6.65
C SER A 748 -13.87 35.16 -6.42
N LYS A 749 -14.18 35.51 -5.17
CA LYS A 749 -15.01 36.68 -4.85
C LYS A 749 -14.37 38.00 -5.26
N LYS A 750 -13.05 38.13 -5.14
CA LYS A 750 -12.28 39.31 -5.54
C LYS A 750 -11.33 39.02 -6.69
N TYR A 751 -10.27 38.25 -6.43
CA TYR A 751 -9.19 38.04 -7.39
C TYR A 751 -8.93 36.57 -7.66
N GLY A 752 -8.71 36.20 -8.93
CA GLY A 752 -8.22 34.87 -9.29
C GLY A 752 -6.78 34.70 -8.78
N ILE A 753 -5.89 35.55 -9.26
CA ILE A 753 -4.50 35.68 -8.80
C ILE A 753 -4.27 37.11 -8.30
N TYR A 754 -3.65 37.24 -7.12
CA TYR A 754 -3.24 38.53 -6.55
C TYR A 754 -1.76 38.54 -6.15
N LEU A 755 -0.97 39.41 -6.77
CA LEU A 755 0.48 39.57 -6.58
C LEU A 755 0.75 41.01 -6.12
N TYR A 756 1.52 41.22 -5.06
CA TYR A 756 1.88 42.58 -4.62
C TYR A 756 3.11 42.62 -3.72
N ASP A 757 3.64 43.83 -3.54
CA ASP A 757 4.87 44.14 -2.79
C ASP A 757 6.07 43.31 -3.30
N ALA A 758 6.85 42.65 -2.42
CA ALA A 758 8.03 41.89 -2.82
C ALA A 758 7.70 40.49 -3.38
N ALA A 759 6.60 40.35 -4.11
CA ALA A 759 6.43 39.23 -5.04
C ALA A 759 7.31 39.51 -6.27
N SER A 760 8.08 38.54 -6.76
CA SER A 760 8.97 38.75 -7.91
C SER A 760 9.41 37.44 -8.56
N GLU A 761 9.64 37.43 -9.87
CA GLU A 761 10.16 36.26 -10.60
C GLU A 761 9.30 34.99 -10.47
N ASN A 762 7.99 35.13 -10.23
CA ASN A 762 7.04 34.04 -10.21
C ASN A 762 6.58 33.71 -11.64
N THR A 763 6.42 32.42 -11.92
CA THR A 763 5.96 31.93 -13.23
C THR A 763 4.56 31.36 -13.11
N PHE A 764 3.61 31.94 -13.84
CA PHE A 764 2.27 31.41 -14.00
C PHE A 764 2.08 30.93 -15.44
N ARG A 765 1.91 29.62 -15.64
CA ARG A 765 1.74 29.04 -16.98
C ARG A 765 0.60 28.05 -17.05
N ASN A 766 -0.16 28.08 -18.14
CA ASN A 766 -1.24 27.13 -18.42
C ASN A 766 -2.34 27.05 -17.34
N ASN A 767 -2.51 28.09 -16.51
CA ASN A 767 -3.61 28.12 -15.55
C ASN A 767 -4.90 28.57 -16.24
N GLN A 768 -6.02 27.96 -15.84
CA GLN A 768 -7.36 28.35 -16.27
C GLN A 768 -7.97 29.23 -15.17
N ILE A 769 -8.23 30.49 -15.48
CA ILE A 769 -8.80 31.45 -14.53
C ILE A 769 -10.13 31.92 -15.10
N GLN A 770 -11.21 31.82 -14.33
CA GLN A 770 -12.54 32.20 -14.79
C GLN A 770 -13.42 32.73 -13.65
N ASN A 771 -14.41 33.55 -14.01
CA ASN A 771 -15.48 34.01 -13.11
C ASN A 771 -14.97 34.64 -11.80
N SER A 772 -13.84 35.33 -11.82
CA SER A 772 -13.34 36.05 -10.64
C SER A 772 -13.95 37.45 -10.60
N GLY A 773 -14.32 37.93 -9.41
CA GLY A 773 -15.09 39.17 -9.22
C GLY A 773 -14.42 40.43 -9.78
N ASP A 774 -13.52 41.03 -9.02
CA ASP A 774 -12.89 42.31 -9.37
C ASP A 774 -11.97 42.16 -10.59
N ARG A 775 -11.07 41.15 -10.58
CA ARG A 775 -10.16 40.82 -11.69
C ARG A 775 -9.74 39.35 -11.68
N GLU A 776 -9.46 38.78 -12.84
CA GLU A 776 -8.86 37.43 -12.95
C GLU A 776 -7.39 37.43 -12.47
N VAL A 777 -6.62 38.47 -12.81
CA VAL A 777 -5.25 38.70 -12.34
C VAL A 777 -5.11 40.15 -11.89
N TYR A 778 -4.55 40.37 -10.71
CA TYR A 778 -4.22 41.70 -10.18
C TYR A 778 -2.79 41.72 -9.65
N GLU A 779 -1.96 42.61 -10.20
CA GLU A 779 -0.51 42.68 -9.94
C GLU A 779 0.01 44.14 -9.82
N PRO A 780 -0.40 44.89 -8.78
CA PRO A 780 0.12 46.24 -8.58
C PRO A 780 1.60 46.23 -8.16
N ASN A 781 2.43 46.96 -8.91
CA ASN A 781 3.84 47.27 -8.57
C ASN A 781 4.76 46.05 -8.43
N VAL A 782 4.56 45.01 -9.24
CA VAL A 782 5.36 43.78 -9.25
C VAL A 782 6.35 43.79 -10.41
N SER A 783 7.57 43.27 -10.23
CA SER A 783 8.61 43.24 -11.27
C SER A 783 8.90 41.82 -11.75
N ASN A 784 9.02 41.65 -13.08
CA ASN A 784 9.49 40.43 -13.75
C ASN A 784 8.69 39.13 -13.50
N ASP A 785 7.42 39.22 -13.10
CA ASP A 785 6.53 38.06 -13.06
C ASP A 785 6.03 37.73 -14.48
N ALA A 786 6.10 36.44 -14.87
CA ALA A 786 5.66 35.97 -16.17
C ALA A 786 4.29 35.29 -16.05
N VAL A 787 3.24 35.95 -16.57
CA VAL A 787 1.86 35.45 -16.53
C VAL A 787 1.38 35.05 -17.92
N GLU A 788 1.52 33.76 -18.26
CA GLU A 788 1.06 33.16 -19.52
C GLU A 788 -0.14 32.22 -19.27
N ASN A 789 -1.33 32.81 -19.04
CA ASN A 789 -2.56 32.08 -18.71
C ASN A 789 -3.65 32.23 -19.81
N THR A 790 -4.55 31.24 -19.90
CA THR A 790 -5.58 31.21 -20.95
C THR A 790 -6.97 31.54 -20.40
N ASN A 791 -7.64 32.58 -20.93
CA ASN A 791 -9.00 32.99 -20.52
C ASN A 791 -10.10 32.50 -21.49
N LYS A 792 -9.87 31.41 -22.22
CA LYS A 792 -10.89 30.81 -23.10
C LYS A 792 -11.03 29.33 -22.80
N PRO A 793 -12.26 28.80 -22.69
CA PRO A 793 -12.45 27.36 -22.63
C PRO A 793 -11.85 26.77 -23.89
N ASN A 794 -10.85 25.90 -23.73
CA ASN A 794 -10.32 25.14 -24.83
C ASN A 794 -11.46 24.32 -25.43
N LYS A 795 -11.99 24.76 -26.57
CA LYS A 795 -12.72 23.90 -27.49
C LYS A 795 -11.79 22.73 -27.81
N TRP A 796 -12.14 21.56 -27.29
CA TRP A 796 -11.69 20.24 -27.71
C TRP A 796 -10.44 20.24 -28.62
N ILE A 797 -9.27 20.19 -28.00
CA ILE A 797 -8.09 19.66 -28.68
C ILE A 797 -7.87 18.26 -28.13
N ILE A 798 -8.29 17.28 -28.92
CA ILE A 798 -7.74 15.94 -28.89
C ILE A 798 -6.25 16.10 -29.27
N ALA A 799 -5.39 16.24 -28.26
CA ALA A 799 -3.94 16.11 -28.41
C ALA A 799 -3.47 14.89 -27.62
N SER A 800 -3.82 13.72 -28.15
CA SER A 800 -3.12 12.47 -27.84
C SER A 800 -2.60 11.87 -29.15
N THR A 801 -1.76 12.60 -29.90
CA THR A 801 -0.93 12.05 -30.99
C THR A 801 -0.09 13.14 -31.66
N LEU A 802 1.00 13.60 -31.04
CA LEU A 802 2.00 14.39 -31.79
C LEU A 802 3.47 14.04 -31.51
N PHE A 803 3.74 12.94 -30.80
CA PHE A 803 5.09 12.35 -30.76
C PHE A 803 5.28 11.22 -31.78
N GLY A 804 4.17 10.63 -32.28
CA GLY A 804 4.21 9.59 -33.32
C GLY A 804 4.29 10.12 -34.75
N ALA A 805 3.66 11.27 -35.03
CA ALA A 805 3.58 11.82 -36.40
C ALA A 805 4.90 12.46 -36.88
N VAL A 806 5.66 13.10 -35.99
CA VAL A 806 6.96 13.69 -36.33
C VAL A 806 8.01 12.60 -36.58
N PHE A 807 7.95 11.49 -35.83
CA PHE A 807 8.82 10.33 -36.06
C PHE A 807 8.45 9.59 -37.35
N LEU A 808 7.15 9.43 -37.64
CA LEU A 808 6.69 8.77 -38.86
C LEU A 808 6.97 9.61 -40.12
N LEU A 809 6.85 10.93 -40.06
CA LEU A 809 7.20 11.82 -41.17
C LEU A 809 8.72 11.91 -41.42
N ALA A 810 9.55 11.83 -40.37
CA ALA A 810 11.01 11.74 -40.49
C ALA A 810 11.46 10.39 -41.06
N VAL A 811 10.75 9.30 -40.74
CA VAL A 811 10.99 7.96 -41.30
C VAL A 811 10.49 7.87 -42.74
N ILE A 812 9.33 8.43 -43.07
CA ILE A 812 8.79 8.45 -44.44
C ILE A 812 9.62 9.36 -45.36
N SER A 813 10.14 10.49 -44.87
CA SER A 813 11.02 11.37 -45.68
C SER A 813 12.38 10.71 -45.97
N ARG A 814 12.95 9.96 -45.00
CA ARG A 814 14.18 9.17 -45.21
C ARG A 814 13.95 7.96 -46.11
N ILE A 815 12.78 7.31 -46.05
CA ILE A 815 12.42 6.21 -46.96
C ILE A 815 12.19 6.73 -48.40
N ARG A 816 11.58 7.90 -48.59
CA ARG A 816 11.48 8.54 -49.92
C ARG A 816 12.83 8.96 -50.50
N ALA A 817 13.73 9.50 -49.68
CA ALA A 817 15.08 9.84 -50.13
C ALA A 817 15.91 8.59 -50.51
N TYR A 818 15.68 7.45 -49.86
CA TYR A 818 16.33 6.18 -50.18
C TYR A 818 15.75 5.50 -51.43
N LEU A 819 14.45 5.67 -51.71
CA LEU A 819 13.79 5.11 -52.89
C LEU A 819 14.01 5.93 -54.18
N ASN A 820 14.29 7.24 -54.08
CA ASN A 820 14.59 8.10 -55.23
C ASN A 820 16.09 8.10 -55.63
N ALA A 821 16.96 7.46 -54.86
CA ALA A 821 18.40 7.35 -55.13
C ALA A 821 18.81 5.96 -55.68
N ARG A 822 17.86 5.20 -56.20
CA ARG A 822 18.09 3.95 -56.96
C ARG A 822 17.54 4.07 -58.36
#